data_AF-A0A8H4PC26-F1
#
_entry.id   AF-A0A8H4PC26-F1
#
_cell.length_a   1.000
_cell.length_b   1.000
_cell.length_c   1.000
_cell.angle_alpha   90.00
_cell.angle_beta   90.00
_cell.angle_gamma   90.00
#
_symmetry.space_group_name_H-M   'P 1'
#
loop_
_entity.id
_entity.type
_entity.pdbx_description
1 polymer ?
#
loop_
_entity_poly.entity_id
_entity_poly.type
_entity_poly.pdbx_seq_one_letter_code
_entity_poly.pdbx_strand_id
1 'polypeptide(L)'
;MQNSPSISKYETPEDMTILIRKEAKDAKLPGSWRPLAMLCCVGKLLDKIVSIKLTPFVTAHKLLPETQFGRRCTSKALQYLFNIVYDAWVRGEVVTLLGLDMKGAYDNVVQLKLLQTLVRKGIPEWIVDYIHSFLIDRTTTLEMPGLVSDAFDLFMGIPQGSPLSPILFNLFTCPLLEEPKRDLYPGVTLYTFAFVDDTYVIAVSSSYQENCNAIEAFHAEILSAAEPLGILFGPEKYHVMHFKAPYKKLKGEKLDRLPNIPGLKRKDEPCQQMKVLGVIVHYMPRWQKHVESLKAKVKKRMNYLRRISGPTWGPSLSTMRMLYLTKIRPVITYACAAWFTLDPDSPNGPDFTWRITVQAISDLESLQRECLRQIAGAFMNTTGIVLEKELHIEIISVLLNRLATFHRAKELDSPECHQLRQMRTAHARHPFNWLEGPAAALYNDAENTKEWRLHQADPHSSVGNETKRMSIMRGLSKDDARERCSKKWTDYLKERPLRQERERNKPGNQGLLRHSPHVPQALIEPWGGESLKYYLKLSRAQSTMLLQCRTGFIGLKNHLCKINSAESPMCSCKRTYETVFHKLIQCSKLQEARDSLERQVGHTDFSRLLTTDGKVAAEWAITFFGIKQFDWCGQSSRFTSDDLNPQMGPP
;
A
#
# COMPACT_ATOMS: atom_id res chain seq x y z
N MET A 1 -41.90 -42.68 20.90
CA MET A 1 -41.52 -43.11 19.54
C MET A 1 -42.11 -42.14 18.53
N GLN A 2 -41.33 -41.16 18.11
CA GLN A 2 -41.44 -40.49 16.80
C GLN A 2 -40.06 -39.86 16.59
N ASN A 3 -39.30 -40.49 15.69
CA ASN A 3 -37.93 -40.12 15.36
C ASN A 3 -37.93 -38.80 14.60
N SER A 4 -37.50 -37.72 15.25
CA SER A 4 -36.95 -36.56 14.56
C SER A 4 -35.67 -37.02 13.84
N PRO A 5 -35.48 -36.74 12.54
CA PRO A 5 -34.26 -37.11 11.87
C PRO A 5 -33.12 -36.27 12.47
N SER A 6 -32.30 -36.90 13.31
CA SER A 6 -30.97 -36.40 13.62
C SER A 6 -30.25 -36.23 12.29
N ILE A 7 -29.92 -35.00 11.91
CA ILE A 7 -29.06 -34.71 10.77
C ILE A 7 -27.75 -35.45 11.06
N SER A 8 -27.55 -36.58 10.39
CA SER A 8 -26.38 -37.43 10.53
C SER A 8 -25.15 -36.60 10.21
N LYS A 9 -24.22 -36.54 11.17
CA LYS A 9 -22.88 -35.94 11.05
C LYS A 9 -22.32 -36.29 9.67
N TYR A 10 -22.10 -35.26 8.84
CA TYR A 10 -21.20 -35.41 7.70
C TYR A 10 -19.86 -35.84 8.28
N GLU A 11 -19.38 -37.05 7.94
CA GLU A 11 -18.00 -37.46 8.19
C GLU A 11 -17.09 -36.52 7.39
N THR A 12 -16.80 -35.37 7.99
CA THR A 12 -15.81 -34.44 7.47
C THR A 12 -14.43 -35.03 7.74
N PRO A 13 -13.51 -35.03 6.76
CA PRO A 13 -12.13 -35.45 7.00
C PRO A 13 -11.58 -34.65 8.20
N GLU A 14 -10.86 -35.34 9.09
CA GLU A 14 -10.28 -34.80 10.32
C GLU A 14 -9.66 -33.42 10.05
N ASP A 15 -10.04 -32.41 10.84
CA ASP A 15 -9.54 -31.06 10.66
C ASP A 15 -8.02 -31.05 10.91
N MET A 16 -7.26 -30.58 9.93
CA MET A 16 -5.79 -30.56 10.03
C MET A 16 -5.31 -29.17 10.48
N THR A 17 -4.40 -29.09 11.43
CA THR A 17 -3.82 -27.82 11.88
C THR A 17 -2.38 -27.69 11.39
N ILE A 18 -2.16 -26.79 10.43
CA ILE A 18 -0.82 -26.53 9.87
C ILE A 18 -0.11 -25.47 10.71
N LEU A 19 1.12 -25.76 11.13
CA LEU A 19 1.96 -24.83 11.88
C LEU A 19 2.84 -23.98 10.94
N ILE A 20 2.52 -22.68 10.84
CA ILE A 20 3.35 -21.72 10.08
C ILE A 20 4.38 -21.05 10.98
N ARG A 21 5.65 -21.10 10.56
CA ARG A 21 6.76 -20.46 11.28
C ARG A 21 6.69 -18.94 11.21
N LYS A 22 6.81 -18.27 12.37
CA LYS A 22 7.03 -16.82 12.47
C LYS A 22 8.50 -16.51 12.19
N GLU A 23 8.75 -15.67 11.17
CA GLU A 23 10.09 -15.21 10.83
C GLU A 23 10.76 -14.52 12.04
N ALA A 24 12.09 -14.70 12.18
CA ALA A 24 12.94 -14.10 13.22
C ALA A 24 12.74 -14.58 14.68
N LYS A 25 11.96 -15.63 14.93
CA LYS A 25 11.88 -16.29 16.25
C LYS A 25 12.57 -17.65 16.27
N ASP A 26 13.04 -18.06 17.46
CA ASP A 26 13.65 -19.37 17.67
C ASP A 26 12.64 -20.49 17.38
N ALA A 27 12.96 -21.36 16.42
CA ALA A 27 12.07 -22.42 15.97
C ALA A 27 11.75 -23.46 17.07
N LYS A 28 12.57 -23.52 18.13
CA LYS A 28 12.37 -24.46 19.25
C LYS A 28 11.24 -24.06 20.19
N LEU A 29 10.79 -22.80 20.16
CA LEU A 29 9.76 -22.31 21.07
C LEU A 29 8.36 -22.46 20.45
N PRO A 30 7.36 -23.00 21.19
CA PRO A 30 5.98 -23.12 20.69
C PRO A 30 5.39 -21.80 20.19
N GLY A 31 5.68 -20.68 20.88
CA GLY A 31 5.20 -19.35 20.50
C GLY A 31 5.73 -18.81 19.16
N SER A 32 6.71 -19.49 18.55
CA SER A 32 7.27 -19.18 17.23
C SER A 32 6.46 -19.77 16.09
N TRP A 33 5.48 -20.62 16.38
CA TRP A 33 4.60 -21.22 15.38
C TRP A 33 3.20 -20.58 15.46
N ARG A 34 2.49 -20.60 14.34
CA ARG A 34 1.12 -20.12 14.22
C ARG A 34 0.24 -21.28 13.73
N PRO A 35 -0.69 -21.78 14.56
CA PRO A 35 -1.63 -22.82 14.13
C PRO A 35 -2.66 -22.25 13.17
N LEU A 36 -2.82 -22.89 12.01
CA LEU A 36 -3.88 -22.61 11.06
C LEU A 36 -4.75 -23.84 10.88
N ALA A 37 -6.02 -23.72 11.29
CA ALA A 37 -7.00 -24.77 11.15
C ALA A 37 -7.47 -24.88 9.69
N MET A 38 -7.13 -25.99 9.04
CA MET A 38 -7.54 -26.34 7.69
C MET A 38 -8.86 -27.10 7.72
N LEU A 39 -9.94 -26.35 7.89
CA LEU A 39 -11.29 -26.91 7.82
C LEU A 39 -11.61 -27.45 6.43
N CYS A 40 -12.47 -28.48 6.37
CA CYS A 40 -12.99 -29.02 5.11
C CYS A 40 -13.68 -27.94 4.25
N CYS A 41 -13.65 -28.10 2.92
CA CYS A 41 -14.18 -27.10 2.00
C CYS A 41 -15.68 -26.83 2.18
N VAL A 42 -16.46 -27.87 2.48
CA VAL A 42 -17.91 -27.76 2.72
C VAL A 42 -18.18 -26.97 4.00
N GLY A 43 -17.46 -27.27 5.09
CA GLY A 43 -17.54 -26.52 6.35
C GLY A 43 -17.16 -25.05 6.15
N LYS A 44 -16.06 -24.77 5.43
CA LYS A 44 -15.67 -23.39 5.09
C LYS A 44 -16.73 -22.64 4.28
N LEU A 45 -17.40 -23.33 3.36
CA LEU A 45 -18.50 -22.74 2.58
C LEU A 45 -19.68 -22.39 3.49
N LEU A 46 -20.08 -23.30 4.38
CA LEU A 46 -21.16 -23.08 5.33
C LEU A 46 -20.84 -21.93 6.30
N ASP A 47 -19.64 -21.94 6.89
CA ASP A 47 -19.10 -20.85 7.72
C ASP A 47 -19.11 -19.52 6.98
N LYS A 48 -18.77 -19.54 5.68
CA LYS A 48 -18.79 -18.33 4.84
C LYS A 48 -20.22 -17.83 4.65
N ILE A 49 -21.18 -18.70 4.39
CA ILE A 49 -22.60 -18.35 4.24
C ILE A 49 -23.12 -17.73 5.54
N VAL A 50 -22.88 -18.36 6.69
CA VAL A 50 -23.28 -17.84 8.00
C VAL A 50 -22.61 -16.50 8.27
N SER A 51 -21.29 -16.38 8.02
CA SER A 51 -20.53 -15.13 8.20
C SER A 51 -21.04 -13.97 7.33
N ILE A 52 -21.46 -14.26 6.08
CA ILE A 52 -22.06 -13.27 5.16
C ILE A 52 -23.42 -12.78 5.69
N LYS A 53 -24.22 -13.63 6.34
CA LYS A 53 -25.52 -13.23 6.92
C LYS A 53 -25.39 -12.57 8.29
N LEU A 54 -24.50 -13.07 9.14
CA LEU A 54 -24.32 -12.62 10.52
C LEU A 54 -23.66 -11.24 10.59
N THR A 55 -22.69 -10.94 9.71
CA THR A 55 -21.96 -9.66 9.76
C THR A 55 -22.87 -8.45 9.53
N PRO A 56 -23.72 -8.42 8.48
CA PRO A 56 -24.68 -7.33 8.29
C PRO A 56 -25.70 -7.25 9.43
N PHE A 57 -26.19 -8.39 9.95
CA PHE A 57 -27.13 -8.42 11.08
C PHE A 57 -26.52 -7.75 12.33
N VAL A 58 -25.31 -8.15 12.71
CA VAL A 58 -24.55 -7.59 13.84
C VAL A 58 -24.30 -6.10 13.66
N THR A 59 -24.03 -5.66 12.44
CA THR A 59 -23.79 -4.24 12.13
C THR A 59 -25.08 -3.42 12.20
N ALA A 60 -26.17 -3.91 11.60
CA ALA A 60 -27.46 -3.23 11.55
C ALA A 60 -28.08 -3.03 12.94
N HIS A 61 -27.91 -4.02 13.84
CA HIS A 61 -28.40 -3.96 15.21
C HIS A 61 -27.38 -3.36 16.19
N LYS A 62 -26.25 -2.82 15.71
CA LYS A 62 -25.19 -2.21 16.53
C LYS A 62 -24.71 -3.10 17.69
N LEU A 63 -24.59 -4.40 17.46
CA LEU A 63 -24.22 -5.37 18.51
C LEU A 63 -22.72 -5.34 18.85
N LEU A 64 -21.91 -4.71 18.00
CA LEU A 64 -20.49 -4.44 18.25
C LEU A 64 -20.28 -2.97 18.63
N PRO A 65 -19.34 -2.68 19.54
CA PRO A 65 -18.86 -1.33 19.80
C PRO A 65 -18.44 -0.63 18.50
N GLU A 66 -18.72 0.66 18.40
CA GLU A 66 -18.28 1.48 17.26
C GLU A 66 -16.75 1.58 17.19
N THR A 67 -16.06 1.38 18.32
CA THR A 67 -14.60 1.36 18.42
C THR A 67 -13.97 -0.02 18.17
N GLN A 68 -14.76 -1.04 17.82
CA GLN A 68 -14.27 -2.32 17.32
C GLN A 68 -14.17 -2.26 15.79
N PHE A 69 -12.94 -2.09 15.30
CA PHE A 69 -12.63 -1.94 13.88
C PHE A 69 -12.26 -3.26 13.19
N GLY A 70 -12.18 -4.37 13.93
CA GLY A 70 -11.95 -5.71 13.38
C GLY A 70 -12.99 -6.04 12.30
N ARG A 71 -12.53 -6.49 11.13
CA ARG A 71 -13.34 -6.71 9.90
C ARG A 71 -13.95 -5.46 9.24
N ARG A 72 -13.77 -4.24 9.79
CA ARG A 72 -14.21 -2.98 9.15
C ARG A 72 -13.12 -2.44 8.23
N CYS A 73 -12.20 -1.63 8.76
CA CYS A 73 -11.09 -1.06 7.98
C CYS A 73 -9.97 -0.57 8.89
N THR A 74 -8.73 -0.96 8.60
CA THR A 74 -7.55 -0.49 9.34
C THR A 74 -7.35 1.03 9.24
N SER A 75 -7.64 1.63 8.08
CA SER A 75 -7.55 3.08 7.90
C SER A 75 -8.49 3.82 8.85
N LYS A 76 -9.68 3.26 9.14
CA LYS A 76 -10.66 3.87 10.06
C LYS A 76 -10.14 3.87 11.50
N ALA A 77 -9.61 2.75 11.98
CA ALA A 77 -9.02 2.66 13.32
C ALA A 77 -7.88 3.68 13.51
N LEU A 78 -7.02 3.82 12.50
CA LEU A 78 -5.93 4.80 12.54
C LEU A 78 -6.45 6.24 12.47
N GLN A 79 -7.47 6.53 11.66
CA GLN A 79 -8.12 7.84 11.64
C GLN A 79 -8.76 8.19 12.99
N TYR A 80 -9.40 7.22 13.66
CA TYR A 80 -9.93 7.38 15.01
C TYR A 80 -8.84 7.81 15.99
N LEU A 81 -7.71 7.07 16.02
CA LEU A 81 -6.54 7.43 16.82
C LEU A 81 -6.03 8.84 16.51
N PHE A 82 -5.83 9.17 15.23
CA PHE A 82 -5.25 10.47 14.87
C PHE A 82 -6.21 11.64 15.07
N ASN A 83 -7.53 11.43 14.94
CA ASN A 83 -8.52 12.44 15.31
C ASN A 83 -8.38 12.82 16.78
N ILE A 84 -8.30 11.84 17.69
CA ILE A 84 -8.12 12.09 19.13
C ILE A 84 -6.79 12.81 19.39
N VAL A 85 -5.70 12.36 18.77
CA VAL A 85 -4.37 12.96 18.95
C VAL A 85 -4.33 14.41 18.48
N TYR A 86 -4.83 14.70 17.28
CA TYR A 86 -4.82 16.06 16.73
C TYR A 86 -5.76 17.00 17.49
N ASP A 87 -6.93 16.51 17.90
CA ASP A 87 -7.90 17.28 18.67
C ASP A 87 -7.36 17.62 20.08
N ALA A 88 -6.73 16.67 20.76
CA ALA A 88 -6.03 16.93 22.01
C ALA A 88 -4.94 18.00 21.85
N TRP A 89 -4.13 17.94 20.80
CA TRP A 89 -3.10 18.94 20.56
C TRP A 89 -3.67 20.33 20.22
N VAL A 90 -4.84 20.40 19.59
CA VAL A 90 -5.56 21.67 19.38
C VAL A 90 -5.96 22.28 20.72
N ARG A 91 -6.44 21.46 21.66
CA ARG A 91 -6.75 21.90 23.04
C ARG A 91 -5.52 22.13 23.91
N GLY A 92 -4.33 21.83 23.40
CA GLY A 92 -3.09 21.94 24.17
C GLY A 92 -2.96 20.85 25.22
N GLU A 93 -3.61 19.71 25.06
CA GLU A 93 -3.51 18.53 25.93
C GLU A 93 -2.41 17.58 25.47
N VAL A 94 -2.09 16.59 26.31
CA VAL A 94 -1.17 15.50 26.00
C VAL A 94 -1.90 14.17 25.91
N VAL A 95 -1.38 13.25 25.09
CA VAL A 95 -2.02 11.97 24.82
C VAL A 95 -1.06 10.82 25.14
N THR A 96 -1.56 9.82 25.86
CA THR A 96 -0.85 8.56 26.13
C THR A 96 -1.60 7.42 25.48
N LEU A 97 -0.90 6.57 24.74
CA LEU A 97 -1.42 5.36 24.13
C LEU A 97 -0.82 4.13 24.81
N LEU A 98 -1.66 3.22 25.30
CA LEU A 98 -1.29 1.88 25.75
C LEU A 98 -1.82 0.86 24.73
N GLY A 99 -0.93 0.07 24.14
CA GLY A 99 -1.27 -1.10 23.34
C GLY A 99 -1.18 -2.37 24.17
N LEU A 100 -2.28 -3.12 24.24
CA LEU A 100 -2.42 -4.38 24.96
C LEU A 100 -2.16 -5.58 24.02
N ASP A 101 -1.53 -6.64 24.54
CA ASP A 101 -1.27 -7.91 23.82
C ASP A 101 -2.03 -9.05 24.51
N MET A 102 -3.00 -9.66 23.83
CA MET A 102 -3.72 -10.85 24.30
C MET A 102 -2.91 -12.12 24.02
N LYS A 103 -2.74 -12.99 25.02
CA LYS A 103 -2.04 -14.27 24.85
C LYS A 103 -2.95 -15.28 24.16
N GLY A 104 -2.53 -15.75 22.99
CA GLY A 104 -3.19 -16.85 22.28
C GLY A 104 -4.67 -16.56 21.99
N ALA A 105 -4.96 -15.37 21.45
CA ALA A 105 -6.32 -14.82 21.36
C ALA A 105 -7.37 -15.82 20.83
N TYR A 106 -7.14 -16.47 19.69
CA TYR A 106 -8.09 -17.41 19.10
C TYR A 106 -8.09 -18.77 19.81
N ASP A 107 -6.90 -19.23 20.23
CA ASP A 107 -6.68 -20.56 20.80
C ASP A 107 -7.25 -20.66 22.23
N ASN A 108 -7.35 -19.53 22.93
CA ASN A 108 -7.82 -19.45 24.32
C ASN A 108 -9.27 -18.98 24.48
N VAL A 109 -10.03 -18.85 23.39
CA VAL A 109 -11.45 -18.49 23.50
C VAL A 109 -12.21 -19.59 24.26
N VAL A 110 -12.81 -19.23 25.40
CA VAL A 110 -13.65 -20.13 26.17
C VAL A 110 -15.02 -20.24 25.48
N GLN A 111 -15.30 -21.41 24.91
CA GLN A 111 -16.47 -21.64 24.04
C GLN A 111 -17.81 -21.31 24.74
N LEU A 112 -17.99 -21.79 25.97
CA LEU A 112 -19.18 -21.50 26.79
C LEU A 112 -19.40 -20.00 27.00
N LYS A 113 -18.33 -19.23 27.23
CA LYS A 113 -18.40 -17.77 27.43
C LYS A 113 -18.75 -17.06 26.14
N LEU A 114 -18.20 -17.48 25.01
CA LEU A 114 -18.63 -16.99 23.70
C LEU A 114 -20.14 -17.21 23.49
N LEU A 115 -20.65 -18.42 23.72
CA LEU A 115 -22.08 -18.72 23.55
C LEU A 115 -22.97 -17.88 24.48
N GLN A 116 -22.58 -17.73 25.75
CA GLN A 116 -23.27 -16.84 26.69
C GLN A 116 -23.31 -15.38 26.20
N THR A 117 -22.20 -14.88 25.66
CA THR A 117 -22.13 -13.52 25.09
C THR A 117 -23.04 -13.38 23.86
N LEU A 118 -23.13 -14.39 22.98
CA LEU A 118 -24.03 -14.37 21.83
C LEU A 118 -25.49 -14.27 22.26
N VAL A 119 -25.90 -15.09 23.24
CA VAL A 119 -27.27 -15.05 23.79
C VAL A 119 -27.57 -13.68 24.42
N ARG A 120 -26.65 -13.14 25.23
CA ARG A 120 -26.80 -11.81 25.86
C ARG A 120 -26.92 -10.68 24.83
N LYS A 121 -26.23 -10.80 23.69
CA LYS A 121 -26.29 -9.84 22.57
C LYS A 121 -27.56 -9.99 21.72
N GLY A 122 -28.46 -10.93 22.05
CA GLY A 122 -29.69 -11.14 21.31
C GLY A 122 -29.49 -11.82 19.95
N ILE A 123 -28.41 -12.58 19.78
CA ILE A 123 -28.23 -13.41 18.59
C ILE A 123 -29.31 -14.50 18.58
N PRO A 124 -30.03 -14.71 17.45
CA PRO A 124 -31.06 -15.74 17.35
C PRO A 124 -30.57 -17.12 17.78
N GLU A 125 -31.40 -17.84 18.54
CA GLU A 125 -31.08 -19.13 19.15
C GLU A 125 -30.55 -20.15 18.13
N TRP A 126 -31.20 -20.29 16.97
CA TRP A 126 -30.75 -21.20 15.92
C TRP A 126 -29.33 -20.89 15.40
N ILE A 127 -28.88 -19.62 15.43
CA ILE A 127 -27.50 -19.25 15.08
C ILE A 127 -26.55 -19.67 16.21
N VAL A 128 -26.97 -19.48 17.46
CA VAL A 128 -26.19 -19.91 18.63
C VAL A 128 -26.02 -21.43 18.63
N ASP A 129 -27.08 -22.19 18.32
CA ASP A 129 -27.03 -23.65 18.20
C ASP A 129 -26.11 -24.11 17.08
N TYR A 130 -26.16 -23.43 15.93
CA TYR A 130 -25.22 -23.68 14.84
C TYR A 130 -23.77 -23.42 15.31
N ILE A 131 -23.52 -22.29 15.97
CA ILE A 131 -22.18 -21.94 16.47
C ILE A 131 -21.73 -22.95 17.54
N HIS A 132 -22.64 -23.44 18.39
CA HIS A 132 -22.33 -24.49 19.35
C HIS A 132 -21.91 -25.78 18.65
N SER A 133 -22.66 -26.21 17.63
CA SER A 133 -22.30 -27.39 16.80
C SER A 133 -20.96 -27.23 16.08
N PHE A 134 -20.58 -26.00 15.74
CA PHE A 134 -19.30 -25.64 15.13
C PHE A 134 -18.11 -25.70 16.11
N LEU A 135 -18.37 -25.63 17.43
CA LEU A 135 -17.32 -25.55 18.46
C LEU A 135 -17.10 -26.87 19.20
N ILE A 136 -18.12 -27.72 19.30
CA ILE A 136 -18.10 -28.99 20.05
C ILE A 136 -17.53 -30.16 19.22
N ASP A 137 -17.07 -31.21 19.89
CA ASP A 137 -16.58 -32.48 19.31
C ASP A 137 -15.49 -32.32 18.22
N ARG A 138 -14.63 -31.30 18.33
CA ARG A 138 -13.58 -31.08 17.35
C ARG A 138 -12.34 -31.91 17.67
N THR A 139 -11.84 -32.62 16.66
CA THR A 139 -10.53 -33.26 16.69
C THR A 139 -9.59 -32.58 15.69
N THR A 140 -8.28 -32.61 15.96
CA THR A 140 -7.29 -32.15 14.97
C THR A 140 -6.00 -32.94 15.03
N THR A 141 -5.25 -32.93 13.92
CA THR A 141 -3.84 -33.34 13.86
C THR A 141 -2.96 -32.11 13.66
N LEU A 142 -1.76 -32.09 14.22
CA LEU A 142 -0.77 -31.02 14.00
C LEU A 142 0.21 -31.40 12.90
N GLU A 143 0.26 -30.61 11.83
CA GLU A 143 1.21 -30.77 10.74
C GLU A 143 2.34 -29.74 10.82
N MET A 144 3.56 -30.25 10.85
CA MET A 144 4.82 -29.51 10.68
C MET A 144 5.58 -30.08 9.49
N PRO A 145 6.56 -29.35 8.91
CA PRO A 145 7.39 -29.89 7.85
C PRO A 145 8.04 -31.23 8.24
N GLY A 146 7.55 -32.32 7.65
CA GLY A 146 8.04 -33.69 7.88
C GLY A 146 7.50 -34.39 9.14
N LEU A 147 6.52 -33.82 9.87
CA LEU A 147 5.93 -34.43 11.06
C LEU A 147 4.42 -34.19 11.13
N VAL A 148 3.67 -35.25 11.44
CA VAL A 148 2.23 -35.19 11.74
C VAL A 148 2.02 -35.81 13.12
N SER A 149 1.26 -35.15 13.99
CA SER A 149 0.89 -35.72 15.29
C SER A 149 -0.27 -36.72 15.16
N ASP A 150 -0.47 -37.51 16.21
CA ASP A 150 -1.74 -38.21 16.41
C ASP A 150 -2.90 -37.20 16.52
N ALA A 151 -4.12 -37.67 16.25
CA ALA A 151 -5.33 -36.87 16.43
C ALA A 151 -5.61 -36.64 17.92
N PHE A 152 -6.04 -35.43 18.26
CA PHE A 152 -6.43 -35.08 19.63
C PHE A 152 -7.63 -34.13 19.65
N ASP A 153 -8.33 -34.13 20.78
CA ASP A 153 -9.52 -33.31 21.00
C ASP A 153 -9.20 -31.84 21.28
N LEU A 154 -10.02 -30.94 20.74
CA LEU A 154 -9.93 -29.49 20.94
C LEU A 154 -11.09 -28.98 21.80
N PHE A 155 -10.84 -28.79 23.09
CA PHE A 155 -11.84 -28.32 24.06
C PHE A 155 -11.98 -26.79 24.15
N MET A 156 -11.07 -26.04 23.53
CA MET A 156 -11.00 -24.58 23.64
C MET A 156 -10.61 -23.93 22.32
N GLY A 157 -10.87 -22.63 22.24
CA GLY A 157 -10.53 -21.81 21.09
C GLY A 157 -11.53 -21.90 19.94
N ILE A 158 -11.28 -21.05 18.95
CA ILE A 158 -12.02 -20.98 17.69
C ILE A 158 -11.08 -21.21 16.51
N PRO A 159 -11.51 -21.88 15.42
CA PRO A 159 -10.58 -22.32 14.37
C PRO A 159 -9.95 -21.13 13.64
N GLN A 160 -8.62 -21.05 13.66
CA GLN A 160 -7.86 -20.01 12.96
C GLN A 160 -7.75 -20.35 11.46
N GLY A 161 -8.83 -20.08 10.72
CA GLY A 161 -8.96 -20.44 9.30
C GLY A 161 -10.42 -20.44 8.83
N SER A 162 -11.37 -20.48 9.77
CA SER A 162 -12.80 -20.30 9.49
C SER A 162 -13.11 -18.85 9.09
N PRO A 163 -13.91 -18.63 8.03
CA PRO A 163 -14.51 -17.32 7.74
C PRO A 163 -15.45 -16.77 8.82
N LEU A 164 -15.92 -17.61 9.74
CA LEU A 164 -16.83 -17.26 10.83
C LEU A 164 -16.08 -16.80 12.08
N SER A 165 -14.95 -17.42 12.42
CA SER A 165 -14.18 -17.12 13.64
C SER A 165 -13.90 -15.62 13.87
N PRO A 166 -13.55 -14.79 12.87
CA PRO A 166 -13.27 -13.37 13.12
C PRO A 166 -14.45 -12.55 13.66
N ILE A 167 -15.71 -12.86 13.27
CA ILE A 167 -16.87 -12.13 13.84
C ILE A 167 -17.20 -12.64 15.25
N LEU A 168 -17.03 -13.94 15.48
CA LEU A 168 -17.21 -14.55 16.80
C LEU A 168 -16.20 -13.98 17.80
N PHE A 169 -14.94 -13.83 17.39
CA PHE A 169 -13.91 -13.24 18.23
C PHE A 169 -14.26 -11.79 18.62
N ASN A 170 -14.68 -10.97 17.65
CA ASN A 170 -15.10 -9.60 17.93
C ASN A 170 -16.25 -9.56 18.95
N LEU A 171 -17.27 -10.41 18.79
CA LEU A 171 -18.40 -10.52 19.72
C LEU A 171 -17.93 -10.96 21.12
N PHE A 172 -17.06 -11.97 21.19
CA PHE A 172 -16.47 -12.46 22.44
C PHE A 172 -15.72 -11.37 23.21
N THR A 173 -14.95 -10.53 22.50
CA THR A 173 -14.16 -9.45 23.12
C THR A 173 -14.95 -8.15 23.39
N CYS A 174 -16.22 -8.05 22.99
CA CYS A 174 -17.03 -6.83 23.19
C CYS A 174 -17.07 -6.34 24.65
N PRO A 175 -17.23 -7.21 25.67
CA PRO A 175 -17.26 -6.77 27.05
C PRO A 175 -16.04 -5.94 27.45
N LEU A 176 -14.86 -6.25 26.91
CA LEU A 176 -13.61 -5.51 27.19
C LEU A 176 -13.65 -4.04 26.74
N LEU A 177 -14.54 -3.68 25.82
CA LEU A 177 -14.69 -2.31 25.32
C LEU A 177 -15.90 -1.58 25.90
N GLU A 178 -16.91 -2.33 26.36
CA GLU A 178 -18.21 -1.83 26.82
C GLU A 178 -18.31 -1.70 28.34
N GLU A 179 -17.80 -2.69 29.08
CA GLU A 179 -17.97 -2.77 30.54
C GLU A 179 -17.04 -1.83 31.33
N PRO A 180 -15.76 -1.62 30.93
CA PRO A 180 -14.86 -0.76 31.70
C PRO A 180 -15.37 0.68 31.80
N LYS A 181 -15.50 1.18 33.04
CA LYS A 181 -15.93 2.55 33.33
C LYS A 181 -14.89 3.56 32.87
N ARG A 182 -15.29 4.54 32.06
CA ARG A 182 -14.38 5.55 31.50
C ARG A 182 -14.29 6.82 32.34
N ASP A 183 -15.31 7.10 33.14
CA ASP A 183 -15.43 8.34 33.93
C ASP A 183 -14.77 8.22 35.32
N LEU A 184 -13.77 7.35 35.46
CA LEU A 184 -13.12 7.06 36.74
C LEU A 184 -12.21 8.18 37.23
N TYR A 185 -11.68 9.01 36.32
CA TYR A 185 -10.70 10.04 36.64
C TYR A 185 -11.19 11.43 36.18
N PRO A 186 -11.55 12.33 37.11
CA PRO A 186 -11.85 13.71 36.78
C PRO A 186 -10.69 14.37 36.03
N GLY A 187 -10.97 15.04 34.92
CA GLY A 187 -9.97 15.74 34.11
C GLY A 187 -9.19 14.87 33.12
N VAL A 188 -9.45 13.56 33.06
CA VAL A 188 -8.87 12.66 32.05
C VAL A 188 -9.98 12.08 31.19
N THR A 189 -9.84 12.21 29.86
CA THR A 189 -10.76 11.54 28.93
C THR A 189 -10.13 10.25 28.43
N LEU A 190 -10.81 9.12 28.65
CA LEU A 190 -10.38 7.80 28.21
C LEU A 190 -11.13 7.34 26.95
N TYR A 191 -10.37 6.90 25.96
CA TYR A 191 -10.87 6.27 24.75
C TYR A 191 -10.30 4.87 24.60
N THR A 192 -11.04 3.98 23.94
CA THR A 192 -10.57 2.64 23.60
C THR A 192 -10.89 2.32 22.17
N PHE A 193 -10.03 1.57 21.50
CA PHE A 193 -10.38 0.92 20.25
C PHE A 193 -9.67 -0.42 20.11
N ALA A 194 -10.27 -1.32 19.36
CA ALA A 194 -9.67 -2.62 19.06
C ALA A 194 -9.74 -2.95 17.58
N PHE A 195 -8.82 -3.81 17.15
CA PHE A 195 -8.82 -4.44 15.86
C PHE A 195 -8.54 -5.92 16.03
N VAL A 196 -9.61 -6.71 16.17
CA VAL A 196 -9.48 -8.13 16.54
C VAL A 196 -8.74 -8.24 17.87
N ASP A 197 -7.53 -8.80 17.90
CA ASP A 197 -6.71 -9.06 19.09
C ASP A 197 -5.91 -7.85 19.58
N ASP A 198 -5.65 -6.88 18.70
CA ASP A 198 -4.97 -5.63 19.06
C ASP A 198 -5.96 -4.68 19.76
N THR A 199 -5.79 -4.44 21.06
CA THR A 199 -6.60 -3.49 21.84
C THR A 199 -5.75 -2.32 22.31
N TYR A 200 -6.28 -1.10 22.19
CA TYR A 200 -5.59 0.13 22.54
C TYR A 200 -6.43 0.98 23.49
N VAL A 201 -5.77 1.55 24.49
CA VAL A 201 -6.32 2.54 25.43
C VAL A 201 -5.62 3.87 25.18
N ILE A 202 -6.40 4.94 25.08
CA ILE A 202 -5.92 6.30 24.88
C ILE A 202 -6.39 7.15 26.06
N ALA A 203 -5.45 7.81 26.74
CA ALA A 203 -5.76 8.80 27.76
C ALA A 203 -5.37 10.19 27.27
N VAL A 204 -6.26 11.16 27.46
CA VAL A 204 -6.08 12.57 27.09
C VAL A 204 -6.31 13.43 28.32
N SER A 205 -5.32 14.25 28.68
CA SER A 205 -5.44 15.20 29.80
C SER A 205 -4.40 16.32 29.69
N SER A 206 -4.33 17.15 30.73
CA SER A 206 -3.34 18.21 30.86
C SER A 206 -1.91 17.71 31.07
N SER A 207 -1.71 16.48 31.57
CA SER A 207 -0.38 15.94 31.91
C SER A 207 -0.22 14.42 31.70
N TYR A 208 1.00 13.97 31.39
CA TYR A 208 1.28 12.53 31.24
C TYR A 208 1.11 11.75 32.54
N GLN A 209 1.24 12.40 33.70
CA GLN A 209 1.05 11.72 34.99
C GLN A 209 -0.39 11.30 35.21
N GLU A 210 -1.33 12.23 34.99
CA GLU A 210 -2.76 11.95 35.08
C GLU A 210 -3.16 10.85 34.10
N ASN A 211 -2.63 10.92 32.86
CA ASN A 211 -2.83 9.87 31.86
C ASN A 211 -2.33 8.50 32.33
N CYS A 212 -1.13 8.42 32.93
CA CYS A 212 -0.58 7.15 33.44
C CYS A 212 -1.45 6.59 34.58
N ASN A 213 -1.82 7.43 35.56
CA ASN A 213 -2.67 7.03 36.68
C ASN A 213 -4.04 6.53 36.21
N ALA A 214 -4.66 7.24 35.26
CA ALA A 214 -5.94 6.84 34.69
C ALA A 214 -5.83 5.52 33.90
N ILE A 215 -4.75 5.33 33.14
CA ILE A 215 -4.49 4.07 32.42
C ILE A 215 -4.27 2.91 33.38
N GLU A 216 -3.56 3.10 34.50
CA GLU A 216 -3.35 2.05 35.51
C GLU A 216 -4.68 1.54 36.08
N ALA A 217 -5.53 2.46 36.52
CA ALA A 217 -6.84 2.10 37.06
C ALA A 217 -7.77 1.52 36.00
N PHE A 218 -7.81 2.11 34.80
CA PHE A 218 -8.62 1.59 33.71
C PHE A 218 -8.14 0.22 33.24
N HIS A 219 -6.84 -0.05 33.28
CA HIS A 219 -6.30 -1.38 33.00
C HIS A 219 -6.79 -2.40 34.04
N ALA A 220 -6.94 -2.04 35.31
CA ALA A 220 -7.52 -2.93 36.32
C ALA A 220 -8.99 -3.28 36.02
N GLU A 221 -9.78 -2.32 35.53
CA GLU A 221 -11.15 -2.59 35.06
C GLU A 221 -11.17 -3.52 33.84
N ILE A 222 -10.24 -3.34 32.88
CA ILE A 222 -10.12 -4.24 31.73
C ILE A 222 -9.79 -5.66 32.21
N LEU A 223 -8.90 -5.81 33.20
CA LEU A 223 -8.58 -7.13 33.77
C LEU A 223 -9.79 -7.76 34.47
N SER A 224 -10.56 -6.96 35.21
CA SER A 224 -11.82 -7.40 35.84
C SER A 224 -12.84 -7.89 34.81
N ALA A 225 -12.98 -7.19 33.68
CA ALA A 225 -13.85 -7.62 32.57
C ALA A 225 -13.30 -8.83 31.80
N ALA A 226 -11.97 -9.02 31.79
CA ALA A 226 -11.30 -10.12 31.08
C ALA A 226 -11.31 -11.44 31.85
N GLU A 227 -11.25 -11.39 33.18
CA GLU A 227 -11.26 -12.56 34.07
C GLU A 227 -12.45 -13.51 33.81
N PRO A 228 -13.73 -13.07 33.77
CA PRO A 228 -14.85 -13.96 33.54
C PRO A 228 -14.89 -14.52 32.11
N LEU A 229 -14.17 -13.90 31.16
CA LEU A 229 -14.01 -14.39 29.79
C LEU A 229 -12.84 -15.38 29.65
N GLY A 230 -11.98 -15.50 30.66
CA GLY A 230 -10.76 -16.31 30.59
C GLY A 230 -9.68 -15.69 29.69
N ILE A 231 -9.73 -14.39 29.42
CA ILE A 231 -8.76 -13.71 28.56
C ILE A 231 -7.51 -13.38 29.38
N LEU A 232 -6.37 -13.85 28.91
CA LEU A 232 -5.07 -13.57 29.51
C LEU A 232 -4.30 -12.56 28.67
N PHE A 233 -3.78 -11.53 29.34
CA PHE A 233 -2.89 -10.56 28.70
C PHE A 233 -1.41 -10.87 28.96
N GLY A 234 -0.54 -10.35 28.10
CA GLY A 234 0.91 -10.35 28.27
C GLY A 234 1.48 -8.95 28.50
N PRO A 235 1.45 -8.44 29.74
CA PRO A 235 2.02 -7.14 30.09
C PRO A 235 3.48 -6.97 29.64
N GLU A 236 4.23 -8.06 29.53
CA GLU A 236 5.63 -8.06 29.08
C GLU A 236 5.81 -7.65 27.60
N LYS A 237 4.72 -7.58 26.83
CA LYS A 237 4.67 -7.16 25.43
C LYS A 237 3.81 -5.92 25.20
N TYR A 238 3.27 -5.33 26.26
CA TYR A 238 2.56 -4.07 26.14
C TYR A 238 3.51 -2.98 25.65
N HIS A 239 2.95 -1.99 24.96
CA HIS A 239 3.71 -0.82 24.55
C HIS A 239 2.98 0.43 25.00
N VAL A 240 3.73 1.39 25.56
CA VAL A 240 3.21 2.70 25.97
C VAL A 240 3.90 3.77 25.13
N MET A 241 3.16 4.73 24.60
CA MET A 241 3.68 5.84 23.81
C MET A 241 3.03 7.16 24.20
N HIS A 242 3.85 8.17 24.44
CA HIS A 242 3.45 9.54 24.78
C HIS A 242 3.50 10.43 23.54
N PHE A 243 2.33 10.85 23.05
CA PHE A 243 2.24 11.75 21.90
C PHE A 243 2.57 13.19 22.27
N LYS A 244 3.61 13.72 21.65
CA LYS A 244 4.07 15.09 21.86
C LYS A 244 3.65 16.01 20.73
N ALA A 245 2.94 17.09 21.08
CA ALA A 245 2.70 18.21 20.18
C ALA A 245 4.04 18.84 19.73
N PRO A 246 4.33 18.96 18.43
CA PRO A 246 5.65 19.35 17.91
C PRO A 246 6.20 20.71 18.38
N TYR A 247 5.36 21.63 18.84
CA TYR A 247 5.75 23.01 19.17
C TYR A 247 5.45 23.43 20.62
N LYS A 248 4.88 22.54 21.43
CA LYS A 248 4.67 22.82 22.86
C LYS A 248 5.99 22.57 23.60
N LYS A 249 6.58 23.62 24.20
CA LYS A 249 7.63 23.42 25.22
C LYS A 249 6.97 22.67 26.38
N LEU A 250 7.45 21.46 26.67
CA LEU A 250 7.06 20.73 27.88
C LEU A 250 7.55 21.57 29.07
N LYS A 251 6.65 22.33 29.70
CA LYS A 251 6.99 23.02 30.96
C LYS A 251 7.02 21.94 32.05
N GLY A 252 8.18 21.34 32.27
CA GLY A 252 8.43 20.41 33.39
C GLY A 252 7.88 18.99 33.25
N GLU A 253 7.20 18.63 32.15
CA GLU A 253 6.72 17.27 31.93
C GLU A 253 7.82 16.33 31.46
N LYS A 254 7.99 15.23 32.19
CA LYS A 254 8.96 14.19 31.84
C LYS A 254 8.29 13.13 30.96
N LEU A 255 8.91 12.86 29.80
CA LEU A 255 8.48 11.84 28.84
C LEU A 255 8.88 10.42 29.25
N ASP A 256 9.54 10.24 30.39
CA ASP A 256 10.06 8.97 30.91
C ASP A 256 9.03 8.17 31.72
N ARG A 257 7.90 8.78 32.09
CA ARG A 257 6.91 8.18 32.98
C ARG A 257 6.13 7.06 32.30
N LEU A 258 5.91 5.97 33.04
CA LEU A 258 5.13 4.82 32.60
C LEU A 258 4.03 4.50 33.61
N PRO A 259 2.89 3.95 33.16
CA PRO A 259 1.90 3.41 34.07
C PRO A 259 2.47 2.22 34.85
N ASN A 260 2.25 2.18 36.16
CA ASN A 260 2.64 1.12 37.09
C ASN A 260 1.76 -0.14 36.94
N ILE A 261 1.85 -0.78 35.78
CA ILE A 261 1.15 -2.04 35.50
C ILE A 261 2.05 -3.23 35.86
N PRO A 262 1.57 -4.21 36.68
CA PRO A 262 2.35 -5.40 37.01
C PRO A 262 2.78 -6.18 35.76
N GLY A 263 4.06 -6.54 35.67
CA GLY A 263 4.62 -7.29 34.54
C GLY A 263 4.99 -6.43 33.32
N LEU A 264 4.63 -5.14 33.30
CA LEU A 264 5.13 -4.21 32.30
C LEU A 264 6.65 -4.08 32.45
N LYS A 265 7.40 -4.39 31.39
CA LYS A 265 8.87 -4.34 31.44
C LYS A 265 9.34 -2.89 31.64
N ARG A 266 9.80 -2.56 32.84
CA ARG A 266 10.30 -1.22 33.26
C ARG A 266 11.56 -0.70 32.53
N LYS A 267 12.10 -1.39 31.52
CA LYS A 267 13.44 -1.10 30.97
C LYS A 267 13.49 -0.19 29.76
N ASP A 268 12.38 0.20 29.14
CA ASP A 268 12.41 1.16 28.05
C ASP A 268 11.43 2.29 28.36
N GLU A 269 11.93 3.52 28.35
CA GLU A 269 11.13 4.74 28.31
C GLU A 269 9.94 4.59 27.34
N PRO A 270 8.86 5.38 27.50
CA PRO A 270 7.76 5.42 26.56
C PRO A 270 8.23 5.39 25.10
N CYS A 271 7.69 4.43 24.35
CA CYS A 271 8.12 4.13 23.00
C CYS A 271 8.04 5.39 22.13
N GLN A 272 9.15 5.77 21.51
CA GLN A 272 9.17 6.87 20.54
C GLN A 272 8.49 6.48 19.23
N GLN A 273 8.41 5.18 18.94
CA GLN A 273 7.70 4.67 17.78
C GLN A 273 7.02 3.34 18.11
N MET A 274 5.83 3.13 17.55
CA MET A 274 5.03 1.92 17.72
C MET A 274 4.46 1.48 16.37
N LYS A 275 4.41 0.18 16.12
CA LYS A 275 3.70 -0.37 14.96
C LYS A 275 2.22 -0.55 15.34
N VAL A 276 1.36 0.33 14.85
CA VAL A 276 -0.09 0.28 15.06
C VAL A 276 -0.74 -0.19 13.76
N LEU A 277 -1.35 -1.38 13.77
CA LEU A 277 -2.08 -1.97 12.63
C LEU A 277 -1.30 -1.99 11.30
N GLY A 278 0.03 -2.16 11.37
CA GLY A 278 0.92 -2.21 10.21
C GLY A 278 1.56 -0.89 9.79
N VAL A 279 1.14 0.23 10.37
CA VAL A 279 1.72 1.57 10.19
C VAL A 279 2.70 1.86 11.34
N ILE A 280 3.82 2.50 11.03
CA ILE A 280 4.78 2.94 12.07
C ILE A 280 4.34 4.33 12.52
N VAL A 281 3.78 4.41 13.72
CA VAL A 281 3.36 5.63 14.37
C VAL A 281 4.51 6.12 15.23
N HIS A 282 4.78 7.42 15.18
CA HIS A 282 5.87 8.05 15.94
C HIS A 282 5.26 9.03 16.96
N TYR A 283 5.92 9.20 18.10
CA TYR A 283 5.46 10.02 19.22
C TYR A 283 5.24 11.50 18.85
N MET A 284 6.03 11.99 17.90
CA MET A 284 5.71 13.18 17.09
C MET A 284 5.12 12.71 15.76
N PRO A 285 4.16 13.43 15.15
CA PRO A 285 3.48 13.08 13.90
C PRO A 285 4.39 13.28 12.67
N ARG A 286 5.62 12.77 12.73
CA ARG A 286 6.61 12.78 11.66
C ARG A 286 6.56 11.42 10.96
N TRP A 287 6.12 11.43 9.71
CA TRP A 287 5.97 10.20 8.92
C TRP A 287 7.29 9.65 8.35
N GLN A 288 8.43 10.26 8.66
CA GLN A 288 9.74 9.86 8.11
C GLN A 288 10.08 8.40 8.45
N LYS A 289 9.90 7.98 9.70
CA LYS A 289 10.15 6.58 10.12
C LYS A 289 9.22 5.58 9.45
N HIS A 290 7.98 5.99 9.19
CA HIS A 290 7.06 5.18 8.40
C HIS A 290 7.54 5.03 6.95
N VAL A 291 7.95 6.13 6.31
CA VAL A 291 8.49 6.12 4.94
C VAL A 291 9.78 5.31 4.84
N GLU A 292 10.69 5.38 5.81
CA GLU A 292 11.89 4.55 5.88
C GLU A 292 11.54 3.05 5.93
N SER A 293 10.55 2.67 6.76
CA SER A 293 10.05 1.29 6.83
C SER A 293 9.42 0.84 5.50
N LEU A 294 8.65 1.72 4.83
CA LEU A 294 8.09 1.44 3.51
C LEU A 294 9.18 1.24 2.46
N LYS A 295 10.21 2.10 2.43
CA LYS A 295 11.38 1.95 1.54
C LYS A 295 12.05 0.59 1.74
N ALA A 296 12.28 0.18 2.99
CA ALA A 296 12.87 -1.12 3.28
C ALA A 296 12.00 -2.30 2.79
N LYS A 297 10.69 -2.27 3.07
CA LYS A 297 9.75 -3.30 2.60
C LYS A 297 9.68 -3.39 1.08
N VAL A 298 9.60 -2.25 0.40
CA VAL A 298 9.57 -2.18 -1.06
C VAL A 298 10.88 -2.69 -1.66
N LYS A 299 12.04 -2.27 -1.15
CA LYS A 299 13.34 -2.76 -1.60
C LYS A 299 13.46 -4.28 -1.45
N LYS A 300 13.03 -4.86 -0.32
CA LYS A 300 12.98 -6.33 -0.15
C LYS A 300 12.15 -7.00 -1.24
N ARG A 301 10.96 -6.48 -1.56
CA ARG A 301 10.10 -7.03 -2.61
C ARG A 301 10.65 -6.82 -4.03
N MET A 302 11.24 -5.67 -4.30
CA MET A 302 11.91 -5.40 -5.58
C MET A 302 13.10 -6.32 -5.81
N ASN A 303 13.82 -6.71 -4.75
CA ASN A 303 14.89 -7.70 -4.84
C ASN A 303 14.37 -9.08 -5.26
N TYR A 304 13.18 -9.50 -4.84
CA TYR A 304 12.56 -10.72 -5.39
C TYR A 304 12.23 -10.56 -6.88
N LEU A 305 11.74 -9.40 -7.30
CA LEU A 305 11.51 -9.14 -8.73
C LEU A 305 12.82 -9.13 -9.55
N ARG A 306 13.95 -8.68 -8.99
CA ARG A 306 15.26 -8.76 -9.65
C ARG A 306 15.69 -10.20 -9.95
N ARG A 307 15.24 -11.18 -9.17
CA ARG A 307 15.59 -12.60 -9.39
C ARG A 307 14.91 -13.20 -10.61
N ILE A 308 13.78 -12.64 -11.03
CA ILE A 308 12.98 -13.16 -12.15
C ILE A 308 13.00 -12.24 -13.38
N SER A 309 13.69 -11.09 -13.31
CA SER A 309 13.81 -10.19 -14.45
C SER A 309 15.12 -9.41 -14.43
N GLY A 310 15.79 -9.35 -15.58
CA GLY A 310 16.87 -8.41 -15.86
C GLY A 310 16.43 -7.28 -16.80
N PRO A 311 17.38 -6.49 -17.30
CA PRO A 311 17.11 -5.50 -18.34
C PRO A 311 16.75 -6.14 -19.68
N THR A 312 17.35 -7.26 -20.06
CA THR A 312 17.16 -7.89 -21.38
C THR A 312 16.43 -9.23 -21.34
N TRP A 313 16.29 -9.84 -20.15
CA TRP A 313 15.67 -11.16 -19.97
C TRP A 313 14.57 -11.13 -18.89
N GLY A 314 13.67 -12.11 -18.94
CA GLY A 314 12.54 -12.25 -18.03
C GLY A 314 11.22 -11.78 -18.64
N PRO A 315 10.19 -11.51 -17.80
CA PRO A 315 8.87 -11.12 -18.27
C PRO A 315 8.85 -9.83 -19.10
N SER A 316 7.84 -9.68 -19.95
CA SER A 316 7.61 -8.46 -20.73
C SER A 316 7.43 -7.23 -19.82
N LEU A 317 7.62 -6.04 -20.40
CA LEU A 317 7.40 -4.78 -19.68
C LEU A 317 5.97 -4.68 -19.12
N SER A 318 4.97 -5.13 -19.88
CA SER A 318 3.57 -5.17 -19.45
C SER A 318 3.38 -6.04 -18.20
N THR A 319 4.00 -7.23 -18.16
CA THR A 319 3.94 -8.12 -17.01
C THR A 319 4.69 -7.54 -15.81
N MET A 320 5.87 -6.95 -16.02
CA MET A 320 6.63 -6.30 -14.95
C MET A 320 5.88 -5.10 -14.36
N ARG A 321 5.22 -4.31 -15.21
CA ARG A 321 4.31 -3.23 -14.80
C ARG A 321 3.15 -3.78 -13.97
N MET A 322 2.50 -4.85 -14.41
CA MET A 322 1.43 -5.50 -13.65
C MET A 322 1.92 -5.98 -12.27
N LEU A 323 3.09 -6.59 -12.18
CA LEU A 323 3.69 -7.02 -10.92
C LEU A 323 3.97 -5.83 -9.98
N TYR A 324 4.48 -4.72 -10.51
CA TYR A 324 4.64 -3.49 -9.73
C TYR A 324 3.31 -2.99 -9.17
N LEU A 325 2.29 -2.88 -10.03
CA LEU A 325 0.96 -2.39 -9.64
C LEU A 325 0.25 -3.29 -8.63
N THR A 326 0.49 -4.60 -8.67
CA THR A 326 -0.22 -5.59 -7.82
C THR A 326 0.55 -6.01 -6.57
N LYS A 327 1.89 -5.98 -6.58
CA LYS A 327 2.72 -6.47 -5.46
C LYS A 327 3.51 -5.39 -4.73
N ILE A 328 3.84 -4.28 -5.41
CA ILE A 328 4.66 -3.21 -4.85
C ILE A 328 3.81 -2.01 -4.44
N ARG A 329 3.01 -1.48 -5.37
CA ARG A 329 2.15 -0.31 -5.14
C ARG A 329 1.24 -0.44 -3.91
N PRO A 330 0.56 -1.59 -3.65
CA PRO A 330 -0.29 -1.74 -2.47
C PRO A 330 0.45 -1.62 -1.13
N VAL A 331 1.77 -1.88 -1.11
CA VAL A 331 2.59 -1.70 0.10
C VAL A 331 2.73 -0.22 0.42
N ILE A 332 2.95 0.60 -0.60
CA ILE A 332 3.13 2.05 -0.46
C ILE A 332 1.80 2.72 -0.09
N THR A 333 0.68 2.26 -0.67
CA THR A 333 -0.63 2.88 -0.48
C THR A 333 -1.39 2.37 0.76
N TYR A 334 -0.81 1.42 1.52
CA TYR A 334 -1.48 0.83 2.68
C TYR A 334 -1.80 1.91 3.73
N ALA A 335 -3.07 1.96 4.15
CA ALA A 335 -3.60 2.91 5.14
C ALA A 335 -3.30 4.40 4.85
N CYS A 336 -3.05 4.78 3.59
CA CYS A 336 -2.66 6.15 3.24
C CYS A 336 -3.72 7.21 3.61
N ALA A 337 -4.99 6.83 3.68
CA ALA A 337 -6.06 7.71 4.13
C ALA A 337 -5.89 8.24 5.57
N ALA A 338 -5.15 7.50 6.42
CA ALA A 338 -4.87 7.92 7.79
C ALA A 338 -3.60 8.78 7.90
N TRP A 339 -2.53 8.43 7.19
CA TRP A 339 -1.21 9.07 7.39
C TRP A 339 -0.81 10.08 6.31
N PHE A 340 -1.40 10.04 5.12
CA PHE A 340 -1.10 10.97 4.05
C PHE A 340 -1.99 12.22 4.16
N THR A 341 -1.46 13.25 4.80
CA THR A 341 -2.16 14.50 5.16
C THR A 341 -1.58 15.72 4.44
N LEU A 342 -1.52 15.71 3.10
CA LEU A 342 -1.08 16.86 2.29
C LEU A 342 -1.71 16.82 0.89
N ASP A 343 -2.04 17.99 0.34
CA ASP A 343 -2.24 18.15 -1.11
C ASP A 343 -0.90 18.45 -1.81
N PRO A 344 -0.43 17.59 -2.73
CA PRO A 344 0.83 17.76 -3.45
C PRO A 344 0.94 19.05 -4.26
N ASP A 345 -0.18 19.66 -4.65
CA ASP A 345 -0.22 20.85 -5.50
C ASP A 345 -0.32 22.15 -4.70
N SER A 346 -0.53 22.03 -3.38
CA SER A 346 -0.44 23.14 -2.43
C SER A 346 0.47 22.76 -1.26
N PRO A 347 1.79 22.56 -1.49
CA PRO A 347 2.74 22.25 -0.42
C PRO A 347 2.91 23.42 0.56
N ASN A 348 2.55 24.64 0.15
CA ASN A 348 2.43 25.83 1.00
C ASN A 348 0.97 26.16 1.34
N GLY A 349 0.04 25.22 1.09
CA GLY A 349 -1.35 25.30 1.55
C GLY A 349 -1.43 25.40 3.07
N PRO A 350 -2.62 25.70 3.62
CA PRO A 350 -2.77 26.35 4.92
C PRO A 350 -1.95 25.68 6.01
N ASP A 351 -1.42 26.52 6.90
CA ASP A 351 -0.50 26.25 8.01
C ASP A 351 -1.04 25.27 9.08
N PHE A 352 -1.68 24.17 8.70
CA PHE A 352 -1.99 23.12 9.65
C PHE A 352 -0.72 22.32 9.95
N THR A 353 -0.45 22.23 11.23
CA THR A 353 0.90 22.07 11.78
C THR A 353 1.42 20.62 11.71
N TRP A 354 0.54 19.65 11.41
CA TRP A 354 0.81 18.21 11.55
C TRP A 354 0.63 17.43 10.23
N ARG A 355 1.34 17.86 9.18
CA ARG A 355 1.34 17.27 7.83
C ARG A 355 2.57 16.41 7.54
N ILE A 356 2.46 15.55 6.51
CA ILE A 356 3.64 14.85 5.96
C ILE A 356 4.65 15.86 5.39
N THR A 357 5.94 15.63 5.62
CA THR A 357 6.99 16.56 5.19
C THR A 357 7.28 16.44 3.69
N VAL A 358 7.71 17.54 3.08
CA VAL A 358 8.16 17.56 1.67
C VAL A 358 9.29 16.55 1.44
N GLN A 359 10.19 16.41 2.42
CA GLN A 359 11.26 15.41 2.37
C GLN A 359 10.72 13.96 2.29
N ALA A 360 9.74 13.62 3.12
CA ALA A 360 9.12 12.29 3.11
C ALA A 360 8.42 11.99 1.78
N ILE A 361 7.81 12.99 1.15
CA ILE A 361 7.21 12.86 -0.19
C ILE A 361 8.28 12.65 -1.25
N SER A 362 9.36 13.45 -1.22
CA SER A 362 10.52 13.30 -2.10
C SER A 362 11.14 11.90 -1.99
N ASP A 363 11.21 11.36 -0.78
CA ASP A 363 11.69 9.99 -0.53
C ASP A 363 10.81 8.91 -1.16
N LEU A 364 9.48 9.09 -1.14
CA LEU A 364 8.53 8.18 -1.78
C LEU A 364 8.59 8.30 -3.32
N GLU A 365 8.70 9.52 -3.85
CA GLU A 365 8.88 9.74 -5.29
C GLU A 365 10.20 9.11 -5.77
N SER A 366 11.29 9.31 -5.03
CA SER A 366 12.57 8.66 -5.32
C SER A 366 12.46 7.13 -5.33
N LEU A 367 11.76 6.55 -4.36
CA LEU A 367 11.50 5.11 -4.30
C LEU A 367 10.71 4.62 -5.52
N GLN A 368 9.64 5.32 -5.93
CA GLN A 368 8.89 4.98 -7.14
C GLN A 368 9.81 5.02 -8.36
N ARG A 369 10.60 6.08 -8.52
CA ARG A 369 11.54 6.23 -9.66
C ARG A 369 12.54 5.09 -9.74
N GLU A 370 13.10 4.66 -8.61
CA GLU A 370 14.00 3.49 -8.54
C GLU A 370 13.27 2.21 -9.00
N CYS A 371 12.05 1.99 -8.54
CA CYS A 371 11.24 0.84 -8.95
C CYS A 371 10.94 0.86 -10.45
N LEU A 372 10.56 2.02 -11.00
CA LEU A 372 10.24 2.19 -12.40
C LEU A 372 11.43 1.91 -13.32
N ARG A 373 12.63 2.40 -12.96
CA ARG A 373 13.85 2.10 -13.71
C ARG A 373 14.11 0.60 -13.80
N GLN A 374 13.98 -0.10 -12.68
CA GLN A 374 14.16 -1.54 -12.63
C GLN A 374 13.13 -2.28 -13.49
N ILE A 375 11.83 -2.00 -13.32
CA ILE A 375 10.80 -2.71 -14.09
C ILE A 375 10.82 -2.34 -15.57
N ALA A 376 11.43 -1.22 -15.97
CA ALA A 376 11.54 -0.80 -17.35
C ALA A 376 12.84 -1.26 -18.03
N GLY A 377 13.85 -1.67 -17.26
CA GLY A 377 15.20 -1.90 -17.76
C GLY A 377 15.90 -0.60 -18.17
N ALA A 378 15.44 0.53 -17.64
CA ALA A 378 15.98 1.85 -17.94
C ALA A 378 17.31 2.09 -17.21
N PHE A 379 18.11 3.03 -17.72
CA PHE A 379 19.34 3.46 -17.07
C PHE A 379 19.06 4.15 -15.72
N MET A 380 20.05 4.11 -14.82
CA MET A 380 19.92 4.68 -13.47
C MET A 380 19.65 6.20 -13.46
N ASN A 381 20.14 6.90 -14.47
CA ASN A 381 19.98 8.34 -14.65
C ASN A 381 18.70 8.72 -15.42
N THR A 382 17.93 7.77 -15.95
CA THR A 382 16.68 8.08 -16.66
C THR A 382 15.74 8.85 -15.74
N THR A 383 15.20 9.95 -16.24
CA THR A 383 14.34 10.84 -15.47
C THR A 383 13.06 10.13 -15.05
N GLY A 384 12.71 10.26 -13.77
CA GLY A 384 11.53 9.64 -13.17
C GLY A 384 10.22 9.93 -13.89
N ILE A 385 9.93 11.22 -14.14
CA ILE A 385 8.67 11.66 -14.75
C ILE A 385 8.48 11.15 -16.18
N VAL A 386 9.58 10.93 -16.91
CA VAL A 386 9.55 10.34 -18.26
C VAL A 386 9.13 8.86 -18.16
N LEU A 387 9.62 8.12 -17.17
CA LEU A 387 9.21 6.73 -16.94
C LEU A 387 7.76 6.64 -16.44
N GLU A 388 7.33 7.57 -15.59
CA GLU A 388 5.94 7.67 -15.13
C GLU A 388 5.00 7.89 -16.33
N LYS A 389 5.37 8.78 -17.26
CA LYS A 389 4.65 9.01 -18.52
C LYS A 389 4.68 7.79 -19.44
N GLU A 390 5.85 7.25 -19.77
CA GLU A 390 6.00 6.14 -20.74
C GLU A 390 5.31 4.86 -20.25
N LEU A 391 5.35 4.59 -18.95
CA LEU A 391 4.69 3.42 -18.36
C LEU A 391 3.23 3.69 -17.99
N HIS A 392 2.71 4.90 -18.23
CA HIS A 392 1.39 5.34 -17.79
C HIS A 392 1.12 4.97 -16.32
N ILE A 393 2.03 5.44 -15.46
CA ILE A 393 2.04 5.22 -14.02
C ILE A 393 1.86 6.57 -13.33
N GLU A 394 0.75 6.70 -12.62
CA GLU A 394 0.44 7.86 -11.77
C GLU A 394 1.60 8.15 -10.79
N ILE A 395 1.95 9.43 -10.69
CA ILE A 395 2.98 9.94 -9.77
C ILE A 395 2.57 9.61 -8.34
N ILE A 396 3.49 9.09 -7.51
CA ILE A 396 3.13 8.49 -6.22
C ILE A 396 2.46 9.49 -5.27
N SER A 397 2.85 10.76 -5.28
CA SER A 397 2.26 11.82 -4.46
C SER A 397 0.81 12.10 -4.88
N VAL A 398 0.53 12.16 -6.18
CA VAL A 398 -0.82 12.31 -6.74
C VAL A 398 -1.68 11.08 -6.40
N LEU A 399 -1.12 9.87 -6.53
CA LEU A 399 -1.79 8.61 -6.19
C LEU A 399 -2.21 8.54 -4.73
N LEU A 400 -1.30 8.87 -3.80
CA LEU A 400 -1.59 8.84 -2.38
C LEU A 400 -2.65 9.88 -2.00
N ASN A 401 -2.59 11.08 -2.59
CA ASN A 401 -3.61 12.11 -2.41
C ASN A 401 -4.98 11.62 -2.89
N ARG A 402 -5.05 11.13 -4.13
CA ARG A 402 -6.28 10.61 -4.74
C ARG A 402 -6.92 9.51 -3.88
N LEU A 403 -6.13 8.54 -3.46
CA LEU A 403 -6.63 7.43 -2.63
C LEU A 403 -7.08 7.89 -1.24
N ALA A 404 -6.34 8.80 -0.63
CA ALA A 404 -6.70 9.36 0.67
C ALA A 404 -7.99 10.19 0.59
N THR A 405 -8.12 11.07 -0.41
CA THR A 405 -9.33 11.87 -0.65
C THR A 405 -10.53 11.00 -0.98
N PHE A 406 -10.39 10.02 -1.88
CA PHE A 406 -11.47 9.08 -2.21
C PHE A 406 -11.95 8.31 -0.97
N HIS A 407 -11.01 7.82 -0.14
CA HIS A 407 -11.37 7.08 1.07
C HIS A 407 -12.04 7.96 2.13
N ARG A 408 -11.72 9.26 2.20
CA ARG A 408 -12.43 10.20 3.07
C ARG A 408 -13.82 10.52 2.50
N ALA A 409 -13.91 10.78 1.19
CA ALA A 409 -15.16 11.11 0.51
C ALA A 409 -16.20 9.99 0.62
N LYS A 410 -15.75 8.74 0.46
CA LYS A 410 -16.58 7.55 0.65
C LYS A 410 -17.28 7.53 2.02
N GLU A 411 -16.60 8.01 3.05
CA GLU A 411 -17.03 7.88 4.44
C GLU A 411 -17.77 9.12 4.95
N LEU A 412 -17.96 10.17 4.14
CA LEU A 412 -18.55 11.44 4.58
C LEU A 412 -19.94 11.31 5.22
N ASP A 413 -20.77 10.41 4.69
CA ASP A 413 -22.13 10.15 5.19
C ASP A 413 -22.18 9.00 6.20
N SER A 414 -21.04 8.37 6.51
CA SER A 414 -21.04 7.24 7.43
C SER A 414 -21.36 7.72 8.85
N PRO A 415 -22.17 6.98 9.62
CA PRO A 415 -22.43 7.30 11.03
C PRO A 415 -21.14 7.49 11.83
N GLU A 416 -20.11 6.71 11.53
CA GLU A 416 -18.81 6.83 12.17
C GLU A 416 -18.10 8.16 11.84
N CYS A 417 -18.21 8.67 10.62
CA CYS A 417 -17.66 9.98 10.27
C CYS A 417 -18.39 11.11 11.00
N HIS A 418 -19.72 11.04 11.11
CA HIS A 418 -20.49 12.00 11.89
C HIS A 418 -20.07 12.00 13.37
N GLN A 419 -19.87 10.82 13.96
CA GLN A 419 -19.39 10.69 15.32
C GLN A 419 -17.96 11.26 15.48
N LEU A 420 -17.06 10.94 14.54
CA LEU A 420 -15.73 11.53 14.51
C LEU A 420 -15.76 13.06 14.37
N ARG A 421 -16.72 13.62 13.60
CA ARG A 421 -16.92 15.08 13.52
C ARG A 421 -17.36 15.67 14.86
N GLN A 422 -18.27 15.01 15.56
CA GLN A 422 -18.73 15.45 16.88
C GLN A 422 -17.61 15.44 17.93
N MET A 423 -16.68 14.49 17.84
CA MET A 423 -15.51 14.44 18.72
C MET A 423 -14.48 15.55 18.43
N ARG A 424 -14.54 16.20 17.27
CA ARG A 424 -13.51 17.15 16.82
C ARG A 424 -13.87 18.57 17.14
N THR A 425 -12.90 19.30 17.67
CA THR A 425 -12.94 20.76 17.73
C THR A 425 -12.92 21.33 16.30
N ALA A 426 -13.84 22.24 16.00
CA ALA A 426 -13.92 22.94 14.71
C ALA A 426 -12.80 23.99 14.55
N HIS A 427 -11.54 23.55 14.63
CA HIS A 427 -10.37 24.41 14.57
C HIS A 427 -9.62 24.24 13.25
N ALA A 428 -9.18 25.36 12.66
CA ALA A 428 -8.44 25.40 11.39
C ALA A 428 -7.10 24.63 11.37
N ARG A 429 -6.51 24.33 12.54
CA ARG A 429 -5.23 23.59 12.65
C ARG A 429 -5.41 22.08 12.62
N HIS A 430 -6.65 21.58 12.73
CA HIS A 430 -6.94 20.16 12.74
C HIS A 430 -6.86 19.58 11.31
N PRO A 431 -5.94 18.65 11.00
CA PRO A 431 -5.69 18.19 9.64
C PRO A 431 -6.94 17.63 8.96
N PHE A 432 -7.75 16.85 9.66
CA PHE A 432 -8.93 16.24 9.06
C PHE A 432 -10.06 17.22 8.78
N ASN A 433 -10.10 18.39 9.43
CA ASN A 433 -11.10 19.42 9.11
C ASN A 433 -10.80 20.04 7.75
N TRP A 434 -9.51 20.25 7.45
CA TRP A 434 -9.09 20.72 6.13
C TRP A 434 -9.29 19.66 5.04
N LEU A 435 -8.86 18.42 5.32
CA LEU A 435 -8.90 17.32 4.35
C LEU A 435 -10.33 16.87 4.01
N GLU A 436 -11.32 17.24 4.82
CA GLU A 436 -12.74 17.05 4.51
C GLU A 436 -13.22 17.94 3.37
N GLY A 437 -12.65 19.14 3.16
CA GLY A 437 -13.06 20.03 2.08
C GLY A 437 -12.92 19.39 0.70
N PRO A 438 -11.72 18.93 0.29
CA PRO A 438 -11.53 18.21 -0.96
C PRO A 438 -12.35 16.92 -1.08
N ALA A 439 -12.58 16.23 0.05
CA ALA A 439 -13.41 15.04 0.06
C ALA A 439 -14.89 15.38 -0.21
N ALA A 440 -15.40 16.45 0.42
CA ALA A 440 -16.77 16.94 0.25
C ALA A 440 -16.98 17.49 -1.17
N ALA A 441 -15.99 18.18 -1.74
CA ALA A 441 -16.02 18.59 -3.14
C ALA A 441 -16.17 17.38 -4.07
N LEU A 442 -15.33 16.35 -3.92
CA LEU A 442 -15.42 15.13 -4.74
C LEU A 442 -16.79 14.43 -4.60
N TYR A 443 -17.32 14.42 -3.38
CA TYR A 443 -18.64 13.85 -3.10
C TYR A 443 -19.76 14.65 -3.79
N ASN A 444 -19.76 15.97 -3.63
CA ASN A 444 -20.76 16.87 -4.22
C ASN A 444 -20.68 16.85 -5.76
N ASP A 445 -19.47 16.83 -6.32
CA ASP A 445 -19.24 16.71 -7.76
C ASP A 445 -19.85 15.42 -8.31
N ALA A 446 -19.73 14.31 -7.58
CA ALA A 446 -20.34 13.05 -7.96
C ALA A 446 -21.88 13.15 -8.00
N GLU A 447 -22.50 13.78 -7.01
CA GLU A 447 -23.96 14.00 -6.99
C GLU A 447 -24.43 14.99 -8.06
N ASN A 448 -23.56 15.90 -8.49
CA ASN A 448 -23.88 16.85 -9.55
C ASN A 448 -23.72 16.29 -10.97
N THR A 449 -23.16 15.07 -11.13
CA THR A 449 -23.02 14.46 -12.45
C THR A 449 -24.37 14.10 -13.08
N LYS A 450 -24.46 14.23 -14.42
CA LYS A 450 -25.63 13.78 -15.18
C LYS A 450 -25.89 12.28 -14.97
N GLU A 451 -24.82 11.48 -14.92
CA GLU A 451 -24.89 10.04 -14.68
C GLU A 451 -25.57 9.70 -13.36
N TRP A 452 -25.29 10.46 -12.30
CA TRP A 452 -25.97 10.31 -11.01
C TRP A 452 -27.45 10.67 -11.06
N ARG A 453 -27.78 11.81 -11.66
CA ARG A 453 -29.18 12.28 -11.78
C ARG A 453 -30.04 11.31 -12.57
N LEU A 454 -29.50 10.74 -13.65
CA LEU A 454 -30.19 9.72 -14.44
C LEU A 454 -30.40 8.42 -13.65
N HIS A 455 -29.42 8.02 -12.82
CA HIS A 455 -29.53 6.84 -11.98
C HIS A 455 -30.58 7.01 -10.87
N GLN A 456 -30.67 8.19 -10.25
CA GLN A 456 -31.73 8.47 -9.28
C GLN A 456 -33.14 8.48 -9.90
N ALA A 457 -33.24 8.87 -11.18
CA ALA A 457 -34.50 8.89 -11.91
C ALA A 457 -34.90 7.51 -12.47
N ASP A 458 -34.05 6.49 -12.37
CA ASP A 458 -34.30 5.15 -12.89
C ASP A 458 -34.92 4.23 -11.81
N PRO A 459 -36.25 3.96 -11.86
CA PRO A 459 -36.91 3.08 -10.91
C PRO A 459 -36.53 1.60 -11.07
N HIS A 460 -35.85 1.21 -12.16
CA HIS A 460 -35.44 -0.17 -12.44
C HIS A 460 -33.96 -0.44 -12.18
N SER A 461 -33.25 0.53 -11.60
CA SER A 461 -31.83 0.39 -11.34
C SER A 461 -31.53 -0.73 -10.33
N SER A 462 -30.84 -1.78 -10.81
CA SER A 462 -30.39 -2.90 -9.97
C SER A 462 -29.18 -2.55 -9.10
N VAL A 463 -28.51 -1.43 -9.37
CA VAL A 463 -27.31 -0.99 -8.66
C VAL A 463 -27.71 0.01 -7.58
N GLY A 464 -27.48 -0.33 -6.31
CA GLY A 464 -27.77 0.58 -5.20
C GLY A 464 -27.04 1.93 -5.31
N ASN A 465 -27.71 3.00 -4.87
CA ASN A 465 -27.24 4.39 -4.91
C ASN A 465 -25.80 4.55 -4.41
N GLU A 466 -25.45 3.95 -3.27
CA GLU A 466 -24.09 4.05 -2.72
C GLU A 466 -23.03 3.46 -3.66
N THR A 467 -23.32 2.33 -4.30
CA THR A 467 -22.40 1.67 -5.23
C THR A 467 -22.19 2.51 -6.49
N LYS A 468 -23.26 3.09 -7.02
CA LYS A 468 -23.17 3.99 -8.18
C LYS A 468 -22.37 5.24 -7.85
N ARG A 469 -22.65 5.89 -6.72
CA ARG A 469 -21.92 7.08 -6.24
C ARG A 469 -20.44 6.80 -6.10
N MET A 470 -20.08 5.68 -5.47
CA MET A 470 -18.69 5.26 -5.33
C MET A 470 -17.99 5.03 -6.68
N SER A 471 -18.70 4.52 -7.68
CA SER A 471 -18.16 4.37 -9.04
C SER A 471 -17.88 5.72 -9.69
N ILE A 472 -18.81 6.67 -9.58
CA ILE A 472 -18.67 8.02 -10.14
C ILE A 472 -17.52 8.77 -9.46
N MET A 473 -17.47 8.79 -8.12
CA MET A 473 -16.36 9.38 -7.36
C MET A 473 -15.00 8.77 -7.75
N ARG A 474 -14.96 7.46 -8.02
CA ARG A 474 -13.74 6.79 -8.48
C ARG A 474 -13.34 7.24 -9.89
N GLY A 475 -14.29 7.53 -10.77
CA GLY A 475 -14.06 8.11 -12.09
C GLY A 475 -13.48 9.52 -11.98
N LEU A 476 -14.21 10.42 -11.33
CA LEU A 476 -13.82 11.83 -11.13
C LEU A 476 -12.44 11.96 -10.50
N SER A 477 -12.18 11.22 -9.42
CA SER A 477 -10.87 11.26 -8.76
C SER A 477 -9.72 10.78 -9.64
N LYS A 478 -9.95 9.83 -10.57
CA LYS A 478 -8.93 9.41 -11.55
C LYS A 478 -8.69 10.48 -12.61
N ASP A 479 -9.72 11.21 -13.01
CA ASP A 479 -9.60 12.27 -14.02
C ASP A 479 -8.87 13.49 -13.46
N ASP A 480 -9.18 13.92 -12.23
CA ASP A 480 -8.38 14.93 -11.49
C ASP A 480 -6.90 14.51 -11.39
N ALA A 481 -6.62 13.25 -11.02
CA ALA A 481 -5.23 12.78 -10.95
C ALA A 481 -4.54 12.74 -12.32
N ARG A 482 -5.26 12.43 -13.40
CA ARG A 482 -4.71 12.50 -14.78
C ARG A 482 -4.34 13.93 -15.14
N GLU A 483 -5.20 14.88 -14.83
CA GLU A 483 -4.95 16.31 -15.06
C GLU A 483 -3.74 16.80 -14.27
N ARG A 484 -3.66 16.48 -12.97
CA ARG A 484 -2.51 16.81 -12.11
C ARG A 484 -1.19 16.21 -12.63
N CYS A 485 -1.20 14.96 -13.09
CA CYS A 485 -0.01 14.35 -13.70
C CYS A 485 0.36 15.03 -15.04
N SER A 486 -0.64 15.38 -15.86
CA SER A 486 -0.44 16.10 -17.12
C SER A 486 0.16 17.49 -16.90
N LYS A 487 -0.31 18.21 -15.86
CA LYS A 487 0.26 19.49 -15.45
C LYS A 487 1.73 19.35 -15.03
N LYS A 488 2.04 18.41 -14.14
CA LYS A 488 3.45 18.13 -13.73
C LYS A 488 4.35 17.76 -14.91
N TRP A 489 3.83 17.02 -15.90
CA TRP A 489 4.54 16.73 -17.15
C TRP A 489 4.82 17.98 -17.97
N THR A 490 3.82 18.84 -18.13
CA THR A 490 3.94 20.10 -18.86
C THR A 490 4.93 21.04 -18.20
N ASP A 491 4.89 21.15 -16.87
CA ASP A 491 5.84 21.96 -16.09
C ASP A 491 7.28 21.42 -16.24
N TYR A 492 7.45 20.09 -16.22
CA TYR A 492 8.75 19.47 -16.49
C TYR A 492 9.29 19.83 -17.88
N LEU A 493 8.46 19.79 -18.92
CA LEU A 493 8.86 20.15 -20.28
C LEU A 493 9.28 21.62 -20.39
N LYS A 494 8.56 22.53 -19.71
CA LYS A 494 8.87 23.97 -19.66
C LYS A 494 10.18 24.27 -18.93
N GLU A 495 10.44 23.59 -17.82
CA GLU A 495 11.66 23.82 -17.02
C GLU A 495 12.92 23.17 -17.59
N ARG A 496 12.77 22.14 -18.43
CA ARG A 496 13.89 21.34 -18.94
C ARG A 496 14.94 22.17 -19.69
N PRO A 497 14.60 23.06 -20.65
CA PRO A 497 15.59 23.90 -21.33
C PRO A 497 16.41 24.75 -20.36
N LEU A 498 15.77 25.35 -19.35
CA LEU A 498 16.43 26.16 -18.33
C LEU A 498 17.41 25.33 -17.48
N ARG A 499 17.03 24.09 -17.12
CA ARG A 499 17.93 23.18 -16.40
C ARG A 499 19.15 22.81 -17.24
N GLN A 500 18.94 22.56 -18.53
CA GLN A 500 20.02 22.25 -19.47
C GLN A 500 20.99 23.42 -19.66
N GLU A 501 20.47 24.64 -19.76
CA GLU A 501 21.28 25.86 -19.84
C GLU A 501 22.11 26.08 -18.57
N ARG A 502 21.51 25.90 -17.38
CA ARG A 502 22.23 25.97 -16.10
C ARG A 502 23.35 24.94 -16.01
N GLU A 503 23.14 23.71 -16.50
CA GLU A 503 24.18 22.67 -16.52
C GLU A 503 25.32 22.99 -17.50
N ARG A 504 25.00 23.61 -18.64
CA ARG A 504 26.00 24.08 -19.61
C ARG A 504 26.89 25.18 -19.04
N ASN A 505 26.33 26.06 -18.23
CA ASN A 505 27.04 27.19 -17.65
C ASN A 505 27.89 26.82 -16.43
N LYS A 506 27.90 25.54 -15.99
CA LYS A 506 28.78 25.09 -14.89
C LYS A 506 30.25 25.06 -15.34
N PRO A 507 31.19 25.50 -14.48
CA PRO A 507 32.62 25.44 -14.76
C PRO A 507 33.05 23.98 -14.99
N GLY A 508 33.80 23.73 -16.07
CA GLY A 508 34.22 22.38 -16.52
C GLY A 508 33.35 21.75 -17.63
N ASN A 509 32.17 22.29 -17.92
CA ASN A 509 31.26 21.77 -18.97
C ASN A 509 31.33 22.55 -20.30
N GLN A 510 32.20 23.56 -20.40
CA GLN A 510 32.37 24.38 -21.60
C GLN A 510 32.92 23.53 -22.75
N GLY A 511 32.10 23.31 -23.78
CA GLY A 511 32.47 22.57 -24.99
C GLY A 511 32.00 21.10 -25.07
N LEU A 512 31.71 20.45 -23.93
CA LEU A 512 31.30 19.03 -23.87
C LEU A 512 29.80 18.79 -24.11
N LEU A 513 28.96 19.82 -23.95
CA LEU A 513 27.50 19.72 -23.99
C LEU A 513 26.87 20.45 -25.19
N ARG A 514 27.37 20.27 -26.43
CA ARG A 514 26.55 20.65 -27.60
C ARG A 514 25.39 19.66 -27.67
N HIS A 515 24.15 20.16 -27.62
CA HIS A 515 23.00 19.28 -27.67
C HIS A 515 22.82 18.71 -29.08
N SER A 516 22.39 17.43 -29.13
CA SER A 516 21.76 16.89 -30.33
C SER A 516 20.57 17.79 -30.67
N PRO A 517 20.42 18.26 -31.92
CA PRO A 517 19.30 19.09 -32.32
C PRO A 517 17.95 18.34 -32.23
N HIS A 518 18.00 17.00 -32.14
CA HIS A 518 16.82 16.17 -32.06
C HIS A 518 16.34 15.93 -30.62
N VAL A 519 15.07 16.26 -30.34
CA VAL A 519 14.39 16.02 -29.08
C VAL A 519 13.99 14.53 -28.98
N PRO A 520 14.30 13.83 -27.88
CA PRO A 520 13.87 12.44 -27.71
C PRO A 520 12.35 12.25 -27.88
N GLN A 521 11.94 11.20 -28.58
CA GLN A 521 10.54 10.91 -28.91
C GLN A 521 9.62 10.89 -27.67
N ALA A 522 10.10 10.36 -26.54
CA ALA A 522 9.32 10.28 -25.31
C ALA A 522 8.88 11.66 -24.76
N LEU A 523 9.59 12.74 -25.13
CA LEU A 523 9.32 14.11 -24.67
C LEU A 523 8.35 14.89 -25.57
N ILE A 524 8.08 14.40 -26.78
CA ILE A 524 7.22 15.09 -27.76
C ILE A 524 5.74 14.83 -27.44
N GLU A 525 5.42 13.61 -27.06
CA GLU A 525 4.04 13.20 -26.78
C GLU A 525 3.53 13.75 -25.43
N PRO A 526 2.24 14.08 -25.34
CA PRO A 526 1.62 14.49 -24.09
C PRO A 526 1.54 13.34 -23.08
N TRP A 527 1.16 13.66 -21.84
CA TRP A 527 0.84 12.64 -20.85
C TRP A 527 -0.38 11.83 -21.29
N GLY A 528 -0.26 10.51 -21.34
CA GLY A 528 -1.35 9.66 -21.83
C GLY A 528 -1.05 8.17 -21.77
N GLY A 529 -2.03 7.36 -22.16
CA GLY A 529 -1.89 5.90 -22.24
C GLY A 529 -1.26 5.40 -23.55
N GLU A 530 -1.14 6.26 -24.56
CA GLU A 530 -0.65 5.90 -25.89
C GLU A 530 0.78 5.36 -25.86
N SER A 531 1.67 5.97 -25.08
CA SER A 531 3.07 5.52 -25.00
C SER A 531 3.20 4.10 -24.49
N LEU A 532 2.33 3.67 -23.56
CA LEU A 532 2.33 2.31 -23.05
C LEU A 532 1.97 1.29 -24.16
N LYS A 533 1.16 1.68 -25.14
CA LYS A 533 0.73 0.79 -26.23
C LYS A 533 1.89 0.35 -27.12
N TYR A 534 2.92 1.18 -27.29
CA TYR A 534 4.10 0.85 -28.10
C TYR A 534 4.90 -0.33 -27.54
N TYR A 535 4.74 -0.65 -26.26
CA TYR A 535 5.44 -1.75 -25.61
C TYR A 535 4.63 -3.05 -25.54
N LEU A 536 3.37 -3.04 -26.02
CA LEU A 536 2.52 -4.22 -25.98
C LEU A 536 3.08 -5.30 -26.89
N LYS A 537 3.05 -6.55 -26.41
CA LYS A 537 3.54 -7.75 -27.10
C LYS A 537 5.05 -7.75 -27.44
N LEU A 538 5.81 -6.77 -26.95
CA LEU A 538 7.27 -6.79 -27.05
C LEU A 538 7.87 -7.73 -25.99
N SER A 539 8.93 -8.43 -26.36
CA SER A 539 9.80 -9.12 -25.42
C SER A 539 10.48 -8.13 -24.47
N ARG A 540 11.13 -8.66 -23.44
CA ARG A 540 11.87 -7.84 -22.48
C ARG A 540 12.97 -7.00 -23.15
N ALA A 541 13.84 -7.64 -23.94
CA ALA A 541 14.90 -6.95 -24.67
C ALA A 541 14.37 -5.88 -25.63
N GLN A 542 13.35 -6.20 -26.44
CA GLN A 542 12.74 -5.24 -27.36
C GLN A 542 12.14 -4.04 -26.61
N SER A 543 11.41 -4.29 -25.52
CA SER A 543 10.79 -3.21 -24.73
C SER A 543 11.85 -2.28 -24.14
N THR A 544 12.94 -2.85 -23.61
CA THR A 544 14.01 -2.08 -23.01
C THR A 544 14.81 -1.31 -24.06
N MET A 545 15.11 -1.92 -25.21
CA MET A 545 15.75 -1.20 -26.32
C MET A 545 14.88 -0.05 -26.81
N LEU A 546 13.59 -0.29 -27.07
CA LEU A 546 12.67 0.74 -27.53
C LEU A 546 12.57 1.91 -26.54
N LEU A 547 12.48 1.61 -25.23
CA LEU A 547 12.45 2.63 -24.19
C LEU A 547 13.74 3.46 -24.16
N GLN A 548 14.90 2.81 -24.28
CA GLN A 548 16.19 3.51 -24.35
C GLN A 548 16.27 4.42 -25.59
N CYS A 549 15.81 3.93 -26.75
CA CYS A 549 15.72 4.71 -27.99
C CYS A 549 14.81 5.94 -27.83
N ARG A 550 13.59 5.74 -27.30
CA ARG A 550 12.59 6.80 -27.14
C ARG A 550 13.00 7.86 -26.13
N THR A 551 13.63 7.45 -25.03
CA THR A 551 14.06 8.38 -23.97
C THR A 551 15.41 9.04 -24.25
N GLY A 552 16.23 8.45 -25.14
CA GLY A 552 17.60 8.88 -25.42
C GLY A 552 18.60 8.54 -24.30
N PHE A 553 18.14 7.86 -23.25
CA PHE A 553 18.99 7.27 -22.20
C PHE A 553 19.39 5.86 -22.65
N ILE A 554 20.44 5.79 -23.47
CA ILE A 554 20.86 4.57 -24.17
C ILE A 554 22.38 4.44 -24.13
N GLY A 555 22.91 3.23 -24.27
CA GLY A 555 24.35 2.96 -24.29
C GLY A 555 25.13 3.45 -25.53
N LEU A 556 24.77 4.60 -26.12
CA LEU A 556 25.48 5.23 -27.22
C LEU A 556 26.44 6.32 -26.72
N LYS A 557 27.53 6.61 -27.45
CA LYS A 557 28.60 7.50 -27.00
C LYS A 557 28.14 8.88 -26.54
N ASN A 558 27.14 9.49 -27.20
CA ASN A 558 26.62 10.79 -26.76
C ASN A 558 26.04 10.76 -25.34
N HIS A 559 25.35 9.66 -24.98
CA HIS A 559 24.83 9.50 -23.63
C HIS A 559 25.94 9.09 -22.65
N LEU A 560 26.79 8.13 -23.04
CA LEU A 560 27.89 7.63 -22.21
C LEU A 560 28.89 8.74 -21.85
N CYS A 561 29.18 9.66 -22.77
CA CYS A 561 30.05 10.81 -22.50
C CYS A 561 29.46 11.74 -21.44
N LYS A 562 28.13 11.96 -21.43
CA LYS A 562 27.44 12.79 -20.41
C LYS A 562 27.49 12.20 -19.00
N ILE A 563 27.72 10.90 -18.89
CA ILE A 563 27.91 10.21 -17.60
C ILE A 563 29.37 9.81 -17.36
N ASN A 564 30.31 10.44 -18.07
CA ASN A 564 31.75 10.19 -17.94
C ASN A 564 32.15 8.72 -18.12
N SER A 565 31.41 7.98 -18.95
CA SER A 565 31.68 6.57 -19.29
C SER A 565 32.24 6.38 -20.70
N ALA A 566 32.46 7.47 -21.44
CA ALA A 566 33.12 7.48 -22.74
C ALA A 566 33.90 8.79 -22.93
N GLU A 567 35.07 8.70 -23.58
CA GLU A 567 35.97 9.84 -23.79
C GLU A 567 35.43 10.87 -24.78
N SER A 568 34.62 10.44 -25.75
CA SER A 568 34.09 11.31 -26.81
C SER A 568 32.65 10.95 -27.18
N PRO A 569 31.78 11.95 -27.44
CA PRO A 569 30.40 11.72 -27.90
C PRO A 569 30.33 11.38 -29.40
N MET A 570 31.44 11.46 -30.14
CA MET A 570 31.48 11.32 -31.59
C MET A 570 31.21 9.90 -32.07
N CYS A 571 30.37 9.76 -33.10
CA CYS A 571 30.16 8.50 -33.79
C CYS A 571 31.43 8.06 -34.52
N SER A 572 31.62 6.74 -34.69
CA SER A 572 32.76 6.19 -35.44
C SER A 572 32.76 6.58 -36.92
N CYS A 573 31.65 7.09 -37.47
CA CYS A 573 31.60 7.69 -38.81
C CYS A 573 32.15 9.12 -38.88
N LYS A 574 32.55 9.71 -37.74
CA LYS A 574 33.15 11.05 -37.59
C LYS A 574 32.30 12.24 -38.06
N ARG A 575 31.03 12.04 -38.44
CA ARG A 575 30.14 13.11 -38.94
C ARG A 575 29.48 13.94 -37.83
N THR A 576 28.99 13.29 -36.78
CA THR A 576 28.26 13.94 -35.67
C THR A 576 28.26 13.04 -34.43
N TYR A 577 27.59 13.48 -33.37
CA TYR A 577 27.44 12.73 -32.13
C TYR A 577 26.63 11.45 -32.32
N GLU A 578 27.03 10.40 -31.60
CA GLU A 578 26.37 9.10 -31.67
C GLU A 578 25.05 9.11 -30.89
N THR A 579 23.97 9.47 -31.59
CA THR A 579 22.61 9.52 -31.06
C THR A 579 21.73 8.48 -31.74
N VAL A 580 20.56 8.21 -31.13
CA VAL A 580 19.53 7.33 -31.70
C VAL A 580 19.11 7.83 -33.08
N PHE A 581 18.85 9.14 -33.21
CA PHE A 581 18.53 9.79 -34.48
C PHE A 581 19.65 9.60 -35.51
N HIS A 582 20.90 9.85 -35.12
CA HIS A 582 22.02 9.67 -36.02
C HIS A 582 22.14 8.23 -36.52
N LYS A 583 22.05 7.24 -35.62
CA LYS A 583 22.15 5.82 -35.98
C LYS A 583 21.01 5.36 -36.89
N LEU A 584 19.76 5.77 -36.60
CA LEU A 584 18.59 5.35 -37.38
C LEU A 584 18.41 6.12 -38.70
N ILE A 585 18.93 7.34 -38.83
CA ILE A 585 18.59 8.25 -39.94
C ILE A 585 19.79 8.78 -40.74
N GLN A 586 20.99 8.85 -40.18
CA GLN A 586 22.09 9.62 -40.80
C GLN A 586 23.44 8.89 -40.89
N CYS A 587 23.62 7.78 -40.17
CA CYS A 587 24.93 7.15 -40.05
C CYS A 587 25.32 6.47 -41.36
N SER A 588 26.39 6.97 -41.99
CA SER A 588 26.90 6.40 -43.25
C SER A 588 27.45 4.99 -43.11
N LYS A 589 27.94 4.62 -41.92
CA LYS A 589 28.43 3.25 -41.65
C LYS A 589 27.30 2.23 -41.54
N LEU A 590 26.06 2.67 -41.39
CA LEU A 590 24.89 1.82 -41.28
C LEU A 590 23.96 2.01 -42.49
N GLN A 591 24.44 2.53 -43.62
CA GLN A 591 23.59 2.83 -44.77
C GLN A 591 22.83 1.59 -45.26
N GLU A 592 23.55 0.52 -45.59
CA GLU A 592 22.95 -0.73 -46.08
C GLU A 592 21.93 -1.33 -45.10
N ALA A 593 22.27 -1.34 -43.81
CA ALA A 593 21.38 -1.80 -42.75
C ALA A 593 20.11 -0.94 -42.65
N ARG A 594 20.23 0.38 -42.88
CA ARG A 594 19.07 1.29 -42.89
C ARG A 594 18.23 1.14 -44.15
N ASP A 595 18.83 0.90 -45.30
CA ASP A 595 18.10 0.63 -46.55
C ASP A 595 17.25 -0.64 -46.39
N SER A 596 17.74 -1.64 -45.65
CA SER A 596 16.95 -2.82 -45.28
C SER A 596 15.81 -2.51 -44.32
N LEU A 597 16.06 -1.66 -43.31
CA LEU A 597 15.02 -1.21 -42.38
C LEU A 597 13.91 -0.46 -43.12
N GLU A 598 14.29 0.45 -44.02
CA GLU A 598 13.36 1.23 -44.85
C GLU A 598 12.53 0.32 -45.76
N ARG A 599 13.14 -0.70 -46.38
CA ARG A 599 12.40 -1.72 -47.15
C ARG A 599 11.37 -2.48 -46.30
N GLN A 600 11.66 -2.72 -45.03
CA GLN A 600 10.78 -3.45 -44.14
C GLN A 600 9.61 -2.60 -43.61
N VAL A 601 9.85 -1.32 -43.28
CA VAL A 601 8.83 -0.42 -42.70
C VAL A 601 8.14 0.49 -43.74
N GLY A 602 8.72 0.66 -44.92
CA GLY A 602 8.20 1.48 -46.01
C GLY A 602 8.37 2.99 -45.84
N HIS A 603 9.19 3.46 -44.90
CA HIS A 603 9.49 4.89 -44.69
C HIS A 603 10.77 5.13 -43.87
N THR A 604 11.21 6.40 -43.82
CA THR A 604 12.36 6.85 -43.00
C THR A 604 11.96 7.77 -41.83
N ASP A 605 10.66 7.91 -41.55
CA ASP A 605 10.16 8.75 -40.45
C ASP A 605 10.62 8.24 -39.07
N PHE A 606 11.43 9.06 -38.38
CA PHE A 606 11.98 8.75 -37.06
C PHE A 606 10.91 8.54 -35.97
N SER A 607 9.85 9.34 -35.98
CA SER A 607 8.77 9.28 -35.01
C SER A 607 8.00 7.97 -35.15
N ARG A 608 7.67 7.60 -36.40
CA ARG A 608 6.99 6.33 -36.71
C ARG A 608 7.83 5.11 -36.37
N LEU A 609 9.14 5.14 -36.67
CA LEU A 609 10.08 4.09 -36.28
C LEU A 609 10.06 3.81 -34.76
N LEU A 610 9.94 4.84 -33.93
CA LEU A 610 9.91 4.70 -32.47
C LEU A 610 8.50 4.61 -31.87
N THR A 611 7.45 4.53 -32.69
CA THR A 611 6.05 4.42 -32.26
C THR A 611 5.38 3.22 -32.93
N THR A 612 4.88 3.38 -34.16
CA THR A 612 4.15 2.36 -34.92
C THR A 612 5.01 1.14 -35.22
N ASP A 613 6.27 1.36 -35.55
CA ASP A 613 7.19 0.31 -36.01
C ASP A 613 8.21 -0.06 -34.92
N GLY A 614 7.89 0.24 -33.66
CA GLY A 614 8.79 0.12 -32.52
C GLY A 614 9.37 -1.28 -32.30
N LYS A 615 8.64 -2.34 -32.69
CA LYS A 615 9.17 -3.72 -32.65
C LYS A 615 10.35 -3.88 -33.61
N VAL A 616 10.14 -3.54 -34.88
CA VAL A 616 11.14 -3.67 -35.95
C VAL A 616 12.34 -2.78 -35.66
N ALA A 617 12.09 -1.54 -35.25
CA ALA A 617 13.16 -0.61 -34.86
C ALA A 617 13.97 -1.10 -33.66
N ALA A 618 13.35 -1.74 -32.66
CA ALA A 618 14.04 -2.31 -31.51
C ALA A 618 14.90 -3.53 -31.89
N GLU A 619 14.38 -4.42 -32.74
CA GLU A 619 15.12 -5.58 -33.27
C GLU A 619 16.35 -5.14 -34.07
N TRP A 620 16.15 -4.16 -34.96
CA TRP A 620 17.22 -3.54 -35.72
C TRP A 620 18.27 -2.88 -34.81
N ALA A 621 17.83 -2.10 -33.82
CA ALA A 621 18.74 -1.45 -32.88
C ALA A 621 19.54 -2.45 -32.02
N ILE A 622 18.92 -3.56 -31.58
CA ILE A 622 19.62 -4.63 -30.85
C ILE A 622 20.77 -5.19 -31.69
N THR A 623 20.56 -5.35 -33.00
CA THR A 623 21.54 -5.94 -33.92
C THR A 623 22.66 -4.96 -34.27
N PHE A 624 22.33 -3.71 -34.60
CA PHE A 624 23.27 -2.78 -35.23
C PHE A 624 23.84 -1.69 -34.32
N PHE A 625 23.29 -1.45 -33.13
CA PHE A 625 23.84 -0.42 -32.24
C PHE A 625 25.14 -0.84 -31.57
N GLY A 626 25.43 -2.14 -31.45
CA GLY A 626 26.64 -2.65 -30.81
C GLY A 626 26.68 -2.35 -29.30
N ILE A 627 25.53 -2.41 -28.63
CA ILE A 627 25.42 -2.13 -27.19
C ILE A 627 25.61 -3.42 -26.41
N LYS A 628 26.70 -3.49 -25.63
CA LYS A 628 27.10 -4.67 -24.83
C LYS A 628 25.99 -5.31 -24.01
N GLN A 629 25.06 -4.49 -23.51
CA GLN A 629 23.89 -4.95 -22.74
C GLN A 629 23.02 -5.98 -23.50
N PHE A 630 23.03 -5.92 -24.83
CA PHE A 630 22.15 -6.71 -25.71
C PHE A 630 22.90 -7.76 -26.54
N ASP A 631 24.22 -7.93 -26.37
CA ASP A 631 25.04 -8.84 -27.20
C ASP A 631 24.48 -10.26 -27.24
N TRP A 632 24.09 -10.80 -26.08
CA TRP A 632 23.48 -12.14 -25.96
C TRP A 632 22.13 -12.26 -26.66
N CYS A 633 21.37 -11.16 -26.78
CA CYS A 633 20.11 -11.14 -27.52
C CYS A 633 20.36 -11.06 -29.02
N GLY A 634 21.34 -10.26 -29.46
CA GLY A 634 21.70 -10.10 -30.87
C GLY A 634 22.25 -11.39 -31.51
N GLN A 635 22.83 -12.30 -30.72
CA GLN A 635 23.37 -13.59 -31.19
C GLN A 635 22.35 -14.74 -31.26
N SER A 636 21.11 -14.53 -30.76
CA SER A 636 20.08 -15.58 -30.83
C SER A 636 19.51 -15.67 -32.25
N SER A 637 19.36 -16.90 -32.78
CA SER A 637 18.85 -17.23 -34.13
C SER A 637 17.50 -16.59 -34.51
N ARG A 638 16.80 -16.00 -33.54
CA ARG A 638 15.57 -15.23 -33.75
C ARG A 638 15.78 -13.81 -34.28
N PHE A 639 17.00 -13.26 -34.14
CA PHE A 639 17.38 -11.90 -34.53
C PHE A 639 18.43 -11.88 -35.65
N THR A 640 19.12 -13.00 -35.86
CA THR A 640 19.94 -13.26 -37.04
C THR A 640 19.09 -14.01 -38.07
N SER A 641 18.12 -13.34 -38.70
CA SER A 641 17.54 -13.90 -39.92
C SER A 641 18.63 -13.91 -40.99
N ASP A 642 18.97 -15.09 -41.50
CA ASP A 642 19.96 -15.37 -42.55
C ASP A 642 19.67 -14.69 -43.91
N ASP A 643 18.77 -13.71 -43.97
CA ASP A 643 18.45 -12.93 -45.17
C ASP A 643 19.25 -11.62 -45.29
N LEU A 644 20.23 -11.35 -44.41
CA LEU A 644 21.00 -10.09 -44.39
C LEU A 644 22.50 -10.23 -44.67
N ASN A 645 22.99 -11.36 -45.19
CA ASN A 645 24.42 -11.48 -45.52
C ASN A 645 24.70 -12.23 -46.84
N PRO A 646 24.65 -11.58 -48.02
CA PRO A 646 25.23 -12.13 -49.23
C PRO A 646 26.67 -11.61 -49.34
N GLN A 647 27.61 -12.20 -48.61
CA GLN A 647 29.04 -12.29 -48.96
C GLN A 647 29.86 -12.66 -47.72
N MET A 648 30.19 -13.94 -47.59
CA MET A 648 31.55 -14.42 -47.32
C MET A 648 31.53 -15.94 -47.55
N GLY A 649 32.00 -16.36 -48.72
CA GLY A 649 32.33 -17.77 -48.97
C GLY A 649 33.56 -18.16 -48.15
N PRO A 650 33.66 -19.43 -47.72
CA PRO A 650 34.87 -19.92 -47.05
C PRO A 650 36.03 -20.03 -48.05
N PRO A 651 37.29 -20.01 -47.57
CA PRO A 651 38.48 -19.99 -48.41
C PRO A 651 38.62 -21.20 -49.34
#